data_AF-A0A7V0QHA2-F1
#
_entry.id   AF-A0A7V0QHA2-F1
#
_cell.length_a   1.000
_cell.length_b   1.000
_cell.length_c   1.000
_cell.angle_alpha   90.00
_cell.angle_beta   90.00
_cell.angle_gamma   90.00
#
_symmetry.space_group_name_H-M   'P 1'
#
loop_
_entity.id
_entity.type
_entity.pdbx_description
1 polymer ?
#
loop_
_entity_poly.entity_id
_entity_poly.type
_entity_poly.pdbx_seq_one_letter_code
_entity_poly.pdbx_strand_id
1 'polypeptide(L)'
;MIVREDTSTNEPSSYISIINNVIASGFDGSYEHTSIGLADGVQFVHGVNNSSIVSNHIANWGHCCVEIDATETDDPGVYDNIVRGNVFSGENVFYCRAIEIGGLDGKCYNNVITRNIMRNFTVRNQINGDHNKVTYNLIVNMTNSPCKTSGVAQGIDLEAYSPYVCHDNTIANNIIINCEEAGIRLRTGANNKENNIIANNIIYNCGTNSKDGLDGYGIVVDNASDILNNTFQNNLVYNPGITNVIYYRGTAMTVSTWNDSDSNGDTIEENIQSDPFLTSTYHLSAGSPCIDAGIKVTGVHFGDYWKDLDGNSEPWGSAPDIGCYEYNTGEIGWTPAYTVGSSGCEYTSIQAVFDNEDLEPGDIVEIRADAVGGKKTYVELITIGSDDGGSSSGYVTIKGRDGDTINIINGTIYSGSWSDLGDGRYSCTVSTEVGIVLEDRTILAEASDSTLSDGNWYSTTSTMYYKPTSGVPSDHEIIFSYEVVRSTPGMLDVNGAQYLELKNLNFKLSDGGIGDYSAGEIAHIRITNCTFYQCKRATYFKTDGGDIHDMSFVGNTINYCAKGIGCSVNSSHNSYNCMFKNNEINMLGCITETIPWSQRCQDAIDNEGIYLYRPYDVDVVNNSFFGKESTAQDNAKGVAINVAGSPPHVCNEVYVLRNKFYYLESAGIAVVDGTTDIFSGQIAYNICVGCGFNGQRASISINNTVADDVVISNNIFAGSRYGAYIRSGTDNFKFYNNIFLNNSVVYIRVYDDSIGNNVFDYNCYFGGPASPFRIADTYYTFSDWKSTTGQDSHSFESDPLLSSTYHLSHNSPCINAGTTISGFHETALDIDGQPILGTPDIGCDERKALWWNGRRWHMQRMY
;
A
#
# COMPACT_ATOMS: atom_id res chain seq x y z
N MET A 1 -8.72 20.42 -14.60
CA MET A 1 -9.37 20.33 -13.27
C MET A 1 -8.86 21.52 -12.49
N ILE A 2 -9.72 22.43 -12.06
CA ILE A 2 -9.30 23.68 -11.42
C ILE A 2 -9.76 23.66 -9.96
N VAL A 3 -8.82 23.79 -9.03
CA VAL A 3 -9.03 23.93 -7.60
C VAL A 3 -8.51 25.32 -7.22
N ARG A 4 -9.36 26.10 -6.54
CA ARG A 4 -9.06 27.48 -6.18
C ARG A 4 -9.80 27.90 -4.92
N GLU A 5 -9.53 29.10 -4.42
CA GLU A 5 -10.18 29.72 -3.27
C GLU A 5 -11.71 29.74 -3.39
N ASP A 6 -12.38 29.76 -2.24
CA ASP A 6 -13.78 30.14 -2.20
C ASP A 6 -13.90 31.65 -2.40
N THR A 7 -14.16 32.05 -3.64
CA THR A 7 -14.38 33.44 -4.06
C THR A 7 -15.39 34.22 -3.21
N SER A 8 -16.26 33.56 -2.43
CA SER A 8 -17.24 34.23 -1.57
C SER A 8 -16.68 34.62 -0.20
N THR A 9 -15.64 33.93 0.27
CA THR A 9 -15.04 34.10 1.59
C THR A 9 -13.57 34.54 1.52
N ASN A 10 -12.93 34.41 0.35
CA ASN A 10 -11.49 34.57 0.15
C ASN A 10 -10.64 33.62 1.02
N GLU A 11 -11.21 32.48 1.39
CA GLU A 11 -10.52 31.43 2.14
C GLU A 11 -9.93 30.39 1.16
N PRO A 12 -8.72 29.87 1.45
CA PRO A 12 -8.10 28.84 0.63
C PRO A 12 -8.91 27.53 0.66
N SER A 13 -8.96 26.83 -0.46
CA SER A 13 -9.42 25.43 -0.51
C SER A 13 -8.37 24.53 0.13
N SER A 14 -8.72 23.91 1.24
CA SER A 14 -7.80 23.08 2.03
C SER A 14 -8.09 21.58 1.91
N TYR A 15 -7.06 20.76 2.10
CA TYR A 15 -7.22 19.30 2.28
C TYR A 15 -7.90 18.60 1.07
N ILE A 16 -7.61 19.06 -0.14
CA ILE A 16 -8.08 18.42 -1.36
C ILE A 16 -7.13 17.28 -1.73
N SER A 17 -7.64 16.07 -1.93
CA SER A 17 -6.84 14.92 -2.34
C SER A 17 -7.28 14.38 -3.70
N ILE A 18 -6.33 14.28 -4.63
CA ILE A 18 -6.49 13.67 -5.95
C ILE A 18 -5.58 12.45 -5.99
N ILE A 19 -6.13 11.24 -5.81
CA ILE A 19 -5.36 10.02 -5.58
C ILE A 19 -5.74 8.89 -6.55
N ASN A 20 -4.76 8.19 -7.13
CA ASN A 20 -4.95 6.97 -7.94
C ASN A 20 -5.86 7.14 -9.17
N ASN A 21 -5.78 8.29 -9.85
CA ASN A 21 -6.56 8.58 -11.05
C ASN A 21 -5.75 8.48 -12.33
N VAL A 22 -6.46 8.33 -13.46
CA VAL A 22 -5.94 8.63 -14.79
C VAL A 22 -6.57 9.95 -15.26
N ILE A 23 -5.75 10.99 -15.42
CA ILE A 23 -6.16 12.34 -15.80
C ILE A 23 -5.49 12.69 -17.14
N ALA A 24 -6.10 12.23 -18.22
CA ALA A 24 -5.64 12.49 -19.57
C ALA A 24 -6.56 13.48 -20.27
N SER A 25 -5.98 14.38 -21.06
CA SER A 25 -6.75 15.31 -21.90
C SER A 25 -7.50 14.60 -23.03
N GLY A 26 -7.05 13.39 -23.40
CA GLY A 26 -7.55 12.62 -24.55
C GLY A 26 -7.05 13.12 -25.91
N PHE A 27 -6.18 14.13 -25.94
CA PHE A 27 -5.63 14.68 -27.17
C PHE A 27 -4.38 13.92 -27.62
N ASP A 28 -4.31 13.73 -28.94
CA ASP A 28 -3.17 13.23 -29.67
C ASP A 28 -3.02 14.12 -30.91
N GLY A 29 -2.10 15.09 -30.86
CA GLY A 29 -2.04 16.09 -31.93
C GLY A 29 -1.02 17.22 -31.77
N SER A 30 -0.70 17.79 -32.93
CA SER A 30 0.22 18.90 -33.10
C SER A 30 -0.50 20.24 -33.03
N TYR A 31 -0.20 21.07 -32.03
CA TYR A 31 -0.74 22.43 -31.96
C TYR A 31 0.14 23.37 -31.14
N GLU A 32 0.01 24.66 -31.43
CA GLU A 32 0.58 25.75 -30.63
C GLU A 32 -0.33 26.07 -29.45
N HIS A 33 0.27 26.23 -28.26
CA HIS A 33 -0.33 26.61 -26.97
C HIS A 33 -1.60 27.49 -27.06
N THR A 34 -1.56 28.54 -27.87
CA THR A 34 -2.61 29.58 -27.91
C THR A 34 -3.74 29.30 -28.89
N SER A 35 -3.66 28.24 -29.70
CA SER A 35 -4.49 28.12 -30.91
C SER A 35 -5.75 27.27 -30.76
N ILE A 36 -5.89 26.47 -29.69
CA ILE A 36 -7.03 25.56 -29.51
C ILE A 36 -7.65 25.54 -28.10
N GLY A 37 -7.35 26.55 -27.27
CA GLY A 37 -8.04 26.74 -25.98
C GLY A 37 -7.88 25.61 -24.96
N LEU A 38 -6.84 24.78 -25.09
CA LEU A 38 -6.59 23.69 -24.14
C LEU A 38 -5.92 24.23 -22.88
N ALA A 39 -6.65 24.11 -21.78
CA ALA A 39 -6.20 24.45 -20.44
C ALA A 39 -5.21 23.40 -19.88
N ASP A 40 -4.73 23.66 -18.68
CA ASP A 40 -3.89 22.76 -17.90
C ASP A 40 -4.67 21.58 -17.30
N GLY A 41 -3.93 20.56 -16.89
CA GLY A 41 -4.49 19.31 -16.36
C GLY A 41 -5.13 19.46 -14.99
N VAL A 42 -4.33 19.65 -13.95
CA VAL A 42 -4.79 19.95 -12.59
C VAL A 42 -4.19 21.30 -12.18
N GLN A 43 -5.02 22.24 -11.76
CA GLN A 43 -4.61 23.57 -11.37
C GLN A 43 -4.93 23.76 -9.89
N PHE A 44 -3.93 24.05 -9.08
CA PHE A 44 -4.06 24.61 -7.74
C PHE A 44 -3.73 26.08 -7.83
N VAL A 45 -4.75 26.94 -7.90
CA VAL A 45 -4.55 28.37 -8.21
C VAL A 45 -5.20 29.26 -7.18
N HIS A 46 -4.63 30.45 -6.96
CA HIS A 46 -5.12 31.56 -6.10
C HIS A 46 -5.22 31.24 -4.59
N GLY A 47 -5.73 30.07 -4.19
CA GLY A 47 -6.00 29.73 -2.81
C GLY A 47 -6.17 28.24 -2.58
N VAL A 48 -5.08 27.50 -2.46
CA VAL A 48 -5.12 26.06 -2.18
C VAL A 48 -4.03 25.69 -1.18
N ASN A 49 -4.38 25.05 -0.07
CA ASN A 49 -3.37 24.62 0.89
C ASN A 49 -3.59 23.22 1.43
N ASN A 50 -2.56 22.64 2.07
CA ASN A 50 -2.64 21.33 2.73
C ASN A 50 -3.25 20.23 1.85
N SER A 51 -3.11 20.35 0.53
CA SER A 51 -3.77 19.49 -0.46
C SER A 51 -2.76 18.58 -1.14
N SER A 52 -3.22 17.50 -1.77
CA SER A 52 -2.36 16.48 -2.33
C SER A 52 -2.80 15.95 -3.70
N ILE A 53 -1.82 15.67 -4.56
CA ILE A 53 -1.95 14.97 -5.84
C ILE A 53 -1.03 13.75 -5.76
N VAL A 54 -1.60 12.57 -5.55
CA VAL A 54 -0.83 11.36 -5.19
C VAL A 54 -1.10 10.18 -6.12
N SER A 55 -0.05 9.55 -6.65
CA SER A 55 -0.15 8.27 -7.37
C SER A 55 -1.10 8.28 -8.57
N ASN A 56 -1.18 9.41 -9.29
CA ASN A 56 -1.98 9.54 -10.51
C ASN A 56 -1.14 9.32 -11.77
N HIS A 57 -1.79 9.01 -12.89
CA HIS A 57 -1.24 9.15 -14.24
C HIS A 57 -1.85 10.37 -14.92
N ILE A 58 -1.08 11.42 -15.15
CA ILE A 58 -1.56 12.70 -15.72
C ILE A 58 -0.87 12.97 -17.06
N ALA A 59 -1.63 13.10 -18.14
CA ALA A 59 -1.06 13.05 -19.48
C ALA A 59 -1.64 14.01 -20.52
N ASN A 60 -0.75 14.47 -21.42
CA ASN A 60 -1.05 15.11 -22.69
C ASN A 60 -1.87 16.41 -22.60
N TRP A 61 -1.63 17.27 -21.61
CA TRP A 61 -2.32 18.55 -21.47
C TRP A 61 -1.69 19.66 -22.33
N GLY A 62 -2.46 20.68 -22.70
CA GLY A 62 -2.06 21.66 -23.73
C GLY A 62 -1.02 22.69 -23.30
N HIS A 63 -0.73 22.78 -22.00
CA HIS A 63 0.24 23.69 -21.43
C HIS A 63 1.02 23.01 -20.31
N CYS A 64 0.35 22.63 -19.21
CA CYS A 64 0.92 21.94 -18.07
C CYS A 64 0.01 20.80 -17.58
N CYS A 65 0.61 19.71 -17.08
CA CYS A 65 -0.15 18.65 -16.42
C CYS A 65 -0.63 19.09 -15.03
N VAL A 66 0.23 19.72 -14.23
CA VAL A 66 -0.10 20.25 -12.90
C VAL A 66 0.46 21.67 -12.73
N GLU A 67 -0.43 22.63 -12.54
CA GLU A 67 -0.10 24.04 -12.30
C GLU A 67 -0.39 24.40 -10.84
N ILE A 68 0.53 25.10 -10.21
CA ILE A 68 0.46 25.61 -8.84
C ILE A 68 0.75 27.11 -8.92
N ASP A 69 -0.27 27.96 -8.87
CA ASP A 69 -0.09 29.40 -9.17
C ASP A 69 -0.83 30.36 -8.22
N ALA A 70 -0.18 31.45 -7.81
CA ALA A 70 -0.79 32.52 -7.00
C ALA A 70 -0.32 33.91 -7.45
N THR A 71 -0.99 34.47 -8.45
CA THR A 71 -0.57 35.68 -9.19
C THR A 71 -1.06 37.00 -8.61
N GLU A 72 -2.13 37.00 -7.81
CA GLU A 72 -2.79 38.23 -7.38
C GLU A 72 -2.38 38.63 -5.96
N THR A 73 -2.31 39.93 -5.68
CA THR A 73 -1.88 40.42 -4.35
C THR A 73 -2.85 40.02 -3.23
N ASP A 74 -4.12 39.84 -3.58
CA ASP A 74 -5.23 39.46 -2.73
C ASP A 74 -5.49 37.95 -2.68
N ASP A 75 -4.76 37.14 -3.45
CA ASP A 75 -4.79 35.68 -3.39
C ASP A 75 -4.49 35.21 -1.96
N PRO A 76 -5.31 34.32 -1.35
CA PRO A 76 -4.98 33.75 -0.05
C PRO A 76 -3.73 32.85 -0.09
N GLY A 77 -3.28 32.44 -1.27
CA GLY A 77 -2.03 31.75 -1.53
C GLY A 77 -2.20 30.25 -1.78
N VAL A 78 -1.24 29.68 -2.49
CA VAL A 78 -1.14 28.25 -2.79
C VAL A 78 0.08 27.66 -2.09
N TYR A 79 -0.11 27.00 -0.96
CA TYR A 79 1.00 26.60 -0.08
C TYR A 79 0.80 25.29 0.68
N ASP A 80 1.89 24.70 1.17
CA ASP A 80 1.87 23.43 1.93
C ASP A 80 1.15 22.28 1.18
N ASN A 81 1.19 22.27 -0.16
CA ASN A 81 0.62 21.20 -0.98
C ASN A 81 1.66 20.15 -1.36
N ILE A 82 1.22 18.92 -1.68
CA ILE A 82 2.09 17.79 -2.00
C ILE A 82 1.70 17.16 -3.33
N VAL A 83 2.62 17.10 -4.28
CA VAL A 83 2.50 16.37 -5.55
C VAL A 83 3.47 15.20 -5.52
N ARG A 84 3.00 13.97 -5.26
CA ARG A 84 3.90 12.82 -5.11
C ARG A 84 3.50 11.50 -5.76
N GLY A 85 4.49 10.70 -6.15
CA GLY A 85 4.25 9.34 -6.66
C GLY A 85 3.54 9.30 -8.01
N ASN A 86 3.42 10.43 -8.72
CA ASN A 86 2.67 10.50 -9.97
C ASN A 86 3.53 10.14 -11.18
N VAL A 87 2.88 9.67 -12.23
CA VAL A 87 3.46 9.50 -13.56
C VAL A 87 2.89 10.57 -14.48
N PHE A 88 3.78 11.39 -15.05
CA PHE A 88 3.46 12.45 -15.98
C PHE A 88 3.99 12.11 -17.37
N SER A 89 3.18 12.29 -18.42
CA SER A 89 3.61 12.07 -19.80
C SER A 89 3.06 13.11 -20.78
N GLY A 90 3.92 13.66 -21.65
CA GLY A 90 3.57 14.69 -22.65
C GLY A 90 3.78 14.27 -24.10
N GLU A 91 3.96 12.98 -24.38
CA GLU A 91 4.47 12.45 -25.66
C GLU A 91 3.61 12.79 -26.89
N ASN A 92 2.33 13.09 -26.71
CA ASN A 92 1.41 13.37 -27.82
C ASN A 92 1.05 14.85 -27.97
N VAL A 93 1.75 15.76 -27.27
CA VAL A 93 1.49 17.20 -27.30
C VAL A 93 2.77 18.00 -27.53
N PHE A 94 2.68 18.94 -28.46
CA PHE A 94 3.83 19.75 -28.90
C PHE A 94 4.22 20.88 -27.96
N TYR A 95 3.36 21.24 -27.01
CA TYR A 95 3.67 22.22 -25.99
C TYR A 95 3.08 21.78 -24.66
N CYS A 96 3.79 20.94 -23.92
CA CYS A 96 3.36 20.45 -22.61
C CYS A 96 4.56 20.33 -21.67
N ARG A 97 4.35 20.67 -20.39
CA ARG A 97 5.26 20.38 -19.28
C ARG A 97 4.54 19.57 -18.20
N ALA A 98 5.31 18.96 -17.29
CA ALA A 98 4.70 18.21 -16.19
C ALA A 98 4.19 19.15 -15.09
N ILE A 99 5.04 20.10 -14.67
CA ILE A 99 4.78 20.97 -13.51
C ILE A 99 5.09 22.44 -13.84
N GLU A 100 4.26 23.31 -13.31
CA GLU A 100 4.48 24.76 -13.25
C GLU A 100 4.18 25.27 -11.84
N ILE A 101 5.08 26.07 -11.29
CA ILE A 101 4.93 26.75 -10.01
C ILE A 101 5.15 28.25 -10.22
N GLY A 102 4.20 29.07 -9.79
CA GLY A 102 4.17 30.51 -9.98
C GLY A 102 3.60 31.22 -8.76
N GLY A 103 4.17 32.34 -8.35
CA GLY A 103 3.44 33.22 -7.44
C GLY A 103 4.21 34.43 -6.93
N LEU A 104 3.48 35.35 -6.33
CA LEU A 104 4.05 36.47 -5.58
C LEU A 104 4.75 35.97 -4.31
N ASP A 105 5.60 36.82 -3.72
CA ASP A 105 6.30 36.55 -2.46
C ASP A 105 5.32 36.20 -1.32
N GLY A 106 5.52 35.03 -0.71
CA GLY A 106 4.68 34.49 0.35
C GLY A 106 3.29 34.04 -0.13
N LYS A 107 3.08 33.90 -1.45
CA LYS A 107 1.80 33.45 -2.02
C LYS A 107 1.85 32.07 -2.64
N CYS A 108 2.97 31.65 -3.21
CA CYS A 108 3.13 30.28 -3.70
C CYS A 108 4.35 29.65 -3.06
N TYR A 109 4.16 29.03 -1.89
CA TYR A 109 5.27 28.62 -1.03
C TYR A 109 5.12 27.28 -0.33
N ASN A 110 6.23 26.68 0.12
CA ASN A 110 6.26 25.39 0.83
C ASN A 110 5.58 24.21 0.10
N ASN A 111 5.33 24.30 -1.20
CA ASN A 111 4.79 23.17 -1.95
C ASN A 111 5.88 22.12 -2.18
N VAL A 112 5.53 20.83 -2.11
CA VAL A 112 6.46 19.70 -2.22
C VAL A 112 6.11 18.84 -3.43
N ILE A 113 7.00 18.80 -4.40
CA ILE A 113 6.88 18.02 -5.63
C ILE A 113 7.90 16.91 -5.55
N THR A 114 7.47 15.68 -5.24
CA THR A 114 8.40 14.61 -4.92
C THR A 114 8.06 13.22 -5.41
N ARG A 115 9.06 12.38 -5.69
CA ARG A 115 8.87 10.98 -6.13
C ARG A 115 7.97 10.86 -7.38
N ASN A 116 8.09 11.79 -8.32
CA ASN A 116 7.32 11.73 -9.57
C ASN A 116 8.21 11.28 -10.73
N ILE A 117 7.59 10.62 -11.71
CA ILE A 117 8.21 10.28 -12.99
C ILE A 117 7.64 11.22 -14.05
N MET A 118 8.47 12.08 -14.63
CA MET A 118 8.11 13.07 -15.63
C MET A 118 8.83 12.75 -16.95
N ARG A 119 8.08 12.34 -17.98
CA ARG A 119 8.70 11.86 -19.22
C ARG A 119 8.10 12.43 -20.50
N ASN A 120 8.97 12.56 -21.50
CA ASN A 120 8.60 12.84 -22.89
C ASN A 120 7.82 14.16 -23.05
N PHE A 121 8.23 15.20 -22.32
CA PHE A 121 7.62 16.53 -22.44
C PHE A 121 8.35 17.37 -23.48
N THR A 122 7.64 18.36 -24.01
CA THR A 122 8.13 19.23 -25.09
C THR A 122 8.51 20.62 -24.60
N VAL A 123 8.29 20.88 -23.32
CA VAL A 123 8.54 22.14 -22.62
C VAL A 123 8.98 21.84 -21.18
N ARG A 124 9.90 22.66 -20.69
CA ARG A 124 10.45 22.69 -19.34
C ARG A 124 9.43 22.73 -18.20
N ASN A 125 9.83 22.18 -17.06
CA ASN A 125 9.13 22.41 -15.80
C ASN A 125 9.57 23.75 -15.22
N GLN A 126 8.62 24.63 -14.93
CA GLN A 126 8.90 26.00 -14.48
C GLN A 126 8.74 26.10 -12.97
N ILE A 127 9.79 26.56 -12.28
CA ILE A 127 9.80 26.66 -10.81
C ILE A 127 10.03 28.12 -10.40
N ASN A 128 8.96 28.77 -9.98
CA ASN A 128 8.97 30.08 -9.34
C ASN A 128 8.32 29.98 -7.94
N GLY A 129 7.95 31.11 -7.34
CA GLY A 129 7.48 31.19 -5.96
C GLY A 129 8.64 31.16 -4.96
N ASP A 130 8.32 30.89 -3.70
CA ASP A 130 9.32 30.88 -2.62
C ASP A 130 9.25 29.62 -1.74
N HIS A 131 10.38 29.16 -1.18
CA HIS A 131 10.41 28.01 -0.25
C HIS A 131 9.82 26.67 -0.78
N ASN A 132 9.60 26.52 -2.09
CA ASN A 132 9.07 25.28 -2.66
C ASN A 132 10.17 24.21 -2.78
N LYS A 133 9.77 22.94 -2.79
CA LYS A 133 10.68 21.79 -2.82
C LYS A 133 10.37 20.90 -4.02
N VAL A 134 11.36 20.66 -4.86
CA VAL A 134 11.29 19.73 -6.00
C VAL A 134 12.34 18.65 -5.78
N THR A 135 11.92 17.47 -5.28
CA THR A 135 12.87 16.45 -4.79
C THR A 135 12.55 15.01 -5.17
N TYR A 136 13.54 14.15 -5.36
CA TYR A 136 13.33 12.73 -5.70
C TYR A 136 12.52 12.50 -6.99
N ASN A 137 12.58 13.41 -7.96
CA ASN A 137 11.88 13.23 -9.24
C ASN A 137 12.82 12.66 -10.31
N LEU A 138 12.27 11.82 -11.18
CA LEU A 138 12.91 11.37 -12.41
C LEU A 138 12.34 12.17 -13.59
N ILE A 139 13.14 13.05 -14.19
CA ILE A 139 12.78 13.89 -15.34
C ILE A 139 13.57 13.41 -16.56
N VAL A 140 12.88 12.89 -17.57
CA VAL A 140 13.52 12.17 -18.68
C VAL A 140 12.95 12.54 -20.05
N ASN A 141 13.85 12.66 -21.04
CA ASN A 141 13.52 12.88 -22.45
C ASN A 141 12.73 14.17 -22.71
N MET A 142 13.29 15.31 -22.29
CA MET A 142 12.72 16.61 -22.63
C MET A 142 13.15 16.99 -24.05
N THR A 143 12.19 17.25 -24.94
CA THR A 143 12.45 17.60 -26.34
C THR A 143 11.98 19.00 -26.66
N ASN A 144 12.61 19.69 -27.60
CA ASN A 144 12.21 21.04 -27.94
C ASN A 144 10.89 21.00 -28.69
N SER A 145 9.89 21.72 -28.16
CA SER A 145 8.64 21.99 -28.86
C SER A 145 8.90 22.38 -30.32
N PRO A 146 8.32 21.67 -31.31
CA PRO A 146 8.45 22.04 -32.72
C PRO A 146 7.76 23.38 -33.02
N CYS A 147 6.89 23.83 -32.11
CA CYS A 147 6.15 25.08 -32.17
C CYS A 147 6.91 26.28 -31.58
N LYS A 148 8.13 26.08 -31.05
CA LYS A 148 8.96 27.16 -30.52
C LYS A 148 10.26 27.27 -31.31
N THR A 149 10.65 28.51 -31.59
CA THR A 149 11.92 28.82 -32.24
C THR A 149 13.08 28.91 -31.24
N SER A 150 12.78 29.14 -29.95
CA SER A 150 13.74 29.16 -28.85
C SER A 150 13.79 27.82 -28.13
N GLY A 151 14.85 27.63 -27.35
CA GLY A 151 15.07 26.46 -26.51
C GLY A 151 14.14 26.42 -25.31
N VAL A 152 13.28 25.40 -25.25
CA VAL A 152 12.27 25.23 -24.20
C VAL A 152 12.30 23.86 -23.52
N ALA A 153 13.20 22.96 -23.92
CA ALA A 153 13.26 21.59 -23.41
C ALA A 153 14.16 21.40 -22.18
N GLN A 154 14.18 22.37 -21.26
CA GLN A 154 14.97 22.22 -20.04
C GLN A 154 14.32 21.17 -19.12
N GLY A 155 15.08 20.52 -18.24
CA GLY A 155 14.48 19.67 -17.19
C GLY A 155 13.71 20.53 -16.19
N ILE A 156 14.41 21.52 -15.62
CA ILE A 156 13.90 22.52 -14.69
C ILE A 156 14.41 23.90 -15.12
N ASP A 157 13.55 24.93 -15.10
CA ASP A 157 13.92 26.33 -15.38
C ASP A 157 13.39 27.25 -14.27
N LEU A 158 14.26 28.11 -13.75
CA LEU A 158 13.96 29.16 -12.77
C LEU A 158 13.98 30.49 -13.51
N GLU A 159 12.80 31.05 -13.79
CA GLU A 159 12.67 32.17 -14.72
C GLU A 159 12.32 33.49 -14.02
N ALA A 160 11.45 33.45 -13.01
CA ALA A 160 10.93 34.61 -12.28
C ALA A 160 10.34 35.68 -13.22
N TYR A 161 9.42 35.26 -14.09
CA TYR A 161 8.64 36.18 -14.91
C TYR A 161 7.86 37.15 -14.04
N SER A 162 7.69 38.40 -14.46
CA SER A 162 6.79 39.31 -13.74
C SER A 162 5.36 38.76 -13.81
N PRO A 163 4.66 38.58 -12.66
CA PRO A 163 4.98 39.15 -11.34
C PRO A 163 5.65 38.19 -10.34
N TYR A 164 5.99 36.96 -10.74
CA TYR A 164 6.50 35.89 -9.90
C TYR A 164 7.86 36.13 -9.27
N VAL A 165 7.99 35.81 -8.00
CA VAL A 165 9.29 35.71 -7.33
C VAL A 165 9.93 34.33 -7.57
N CYS A 166 11.22 34.18 -7.24
CA CYS A 166 11.90 32.90 -7.30
C CYS A 166 13.04 32.88 -6.27
N HIS A 167 12.73 32.63 -5.00
CA HIS A 167 13.76 32.58 -3.96
C HIS A 167 13.54 31.49 -2.92
N ASP A 168 14.62 31.07 -2.26
CA ASP A 168 14.59 30.07 -1.18
C ASP A 168 14.00 28.70 -1.61
N ASN A 169 13.87 28.43 -2.90
CA ASN A 169 13.39 27.13 -3.38
C ASN A 169 14.49 26.09 -3.28
N THR A 170 14.11 24.83 -3.05
CA THR A 170 15.03 23.69 -2.98
C THR A 170 14.76 22.72 -4.12
N ILE A 171 15.77 22.48 -4.95
CA ILE A 171 15.77 21.51 -6.04
C ILE A 171 16.84 20.47 -5.68
N ALA A 172 16.42 19.34 -5.14
CA ALA A 172 17.37 18.37 -4.59
C ALA A 172 17.06 16.91 -4.91
N ASN A 173 18.09 16.07 -4.99
CA ASN A 173 17.92 14.62 -5.15
C ASN A 173 17.07 14.25 -6.39
N ASN A 174 17.19 14.97 -7.52
CA ASN A 174 16.48 14.61 -8.76
C ASN A 174 17.44 13.93 -9.75
N ILE A 175 16.90 13.09 -10.64
CA ILE A 175 17.60 12.63 -11.85
C ILE A 175 16.99 13.35 -13.05
N ILE A 176 17.80 14.11 -13.77
CA ILE A 176 17.43 14.87 -14.96
C ILE A 176 18.26 14.40 -16.13
N ILE A 177 17.62 13.77 -17.11
CA ILE A 177 18.32 13.02 -18.15
C ILE A 177 17.74 13.23 -19.54
N ASN A 178 18.61 13.29 -20.55
CA ASN A 178 18.25 13.37 -21.98
C ASN A 178 17.38 14.60 -22.30
N CYS A 179 17.79 15.77 -21.83
CA CYS A 179 17.15 17.03 -22.22
C CYS A 179 17.81 17.59 -23.50
N GLU A 180 17.01 18.07 -24.45
CA GLU A 180 17.55 18.78 -25.62
C GLU A 180 18.15 20.14 -25.24
N GLU A 181 17.66 20.77 -24.18
CA GLU A 181 18.26 21.93 -23.52
C GLU A 181 18.97 21.53 -22.22
N ALA A 182 19.48 22.50 -21.46
CA ALA A 182 20.08 22.26 -20.15
C ALA A 182 19.14 21.49 -19.20
N GLY A 183 19.70 20.62 -18.37
CA GLY A 183 18.94 19.92 -17.34
C GLY A 183 18.36 20.90 -16.32
N ILE A 184 19.17 21.85 -15.85
CA ILE A 184 18.74 22.96 -14.98
C ILE A 184 19.20 24.28 -15.59
N ARG A 185 18.29 25.27 -15.65
CA ARG A 185 18.63 26.64 -16.04
C ARG A 185 18.12 27.66 -15.03
N LEU A 186 18.98 28.63 -14.70
CA LEU A 186 18.58 29.90 -14.08
C LEU A 186 18.63 30.97 -15.17
N ARG A 187 17.45 31.42 -15.60
CA ARG A 187 17.28 32.29 -16.76
C ARG A 187 17.16 33.75 -16.33
N THR A 188 17.70 34.67 -17.14
CA THR A 188 17.44 36.10 -16.94
C THR A 188 15.94 36.40 -17.04
N GLY A 189 15.43 37.26 -16.16
CA GLY A 189 14.00 37.48 -15.99
C GLY A 189 13.68 38.86 -15.45
N ALA A 190 12.45 39.04 -14.98
CA ALA A 190 11.99 40.32 -14.44
C ALA A 190 12.35 40.50 -12.96
N ASN A 191 12.34 39.39 -12.21
CA ASN A 191 12.60 39.35 -10.78
C ASN A 191 13.85 38.54 -10.45
N ASN A 192 14.33 38.70 -9.21
CA ASN A 192 15.50 37.99 -8.71
C ASN A 192 15.26 36.47 -8.65
N LYS A 193 16.29 35.71 -8.99
CA LYS A 193 16.47 34.29 -8.66
C LYS A 193 17.54 34.24 -7.57
N GLU A 194 17.12 34.13 -6.32
CA GLU A 194 18.06 34.24 -5.19
C GLU A 194 17.84 33.22 -4.07
N ASN A 195 18.91 32.86 -3.37
CA ASN A 195 18.86 31.94 -2.22
C ASN A 195 18.28 30.54 -2.55
N ASN A 196 18.20 30.14 -3.82
CA ASN A 196 17.75 28.80 -4.17
C ASN A 196 18.86 27.79 -3.89
N ILE A 197 18.47 26.60 -3.43
CA ILE A 197 19.37 25.47 -3.17
C ILE A 197 19.20 24.44 -4.28
N ILE A 198 20.27 24.19 -5.02
CA ILE A 198 20.35 23.16 -6.05
C ILE A 198 21.38 22.14 -5.57
N ALA A 199 20.94 20.99 -5.06
CA ALA A 199 21.84 20.03 -4.44
C ALA A 199 21.53 18.56 -4.70
N ASN A 200 22.52 17.66 -4.65
CA ASN A 200 22.33 16.22 -4.83
C ASN A 200 21.60 15.81 -6.13
N ASN A 201 21.62 16.62 -7.19
CA ASN A 201 20.96 16.24 -8.45
C ASN A 201 21.93 15.51 -9.38
N ILE A 202 21.44 14.50 -10.12
CA ILE A 202 22.13 13.95 -11.29
C ILE A 202 21.59 14.65 -12.54
N ILE A 203 22.47 15.31 -13.28
CA ILE A 203 22.19 15.91 -14.58
C ILE A 203 23.03 15.18 -15.63
N TYR A 204 22.39 14.32 -16.42
CA TYR A 204 23.07 13.42 -17.35
C TYR A 204 22.59 13.58 -18.80
N ASN A 205 23.53 13.70 -19.73
CA ASN A 205 23.26 13.79 -21.17
C ASN A 205 22.20 14.86 -21.54
N CYS A 206 22.40 16.08 -21.05
CA CYS A 206 21.51 17.23 -21.31
C CYS A 206 22.18 18.27 -22.23
N GLY A 207 21.39 19.17 -22.81
CA GLY A 207 21.85 20.12 -23.84
C GLY A 207 22.16 19.42 -25.15
N THR A 208 21.45 18.34 -25.49
CA THR A 208 21.81 17.48 -26.63
C THR A 208 21.47 18.08 -28.00
N ASN A 209 20.59 19.08 -28.05
CA ASN A 209 20.13 19.73 -29.28
C ASN A 209 19.53 21.11 -28.95
N SER A 210 20.35 22.01 -28.40
CA SER A 210 19.89 23.28 -27.88
C SER A 210 19.57 24.25 -29.01
N LYS A 211 18.33 24.77 -29.03
CA LYS A 211 17.93 25.86 -29.95
C LYS A 211 18.49 27.22 -29.52
N ASP A 212 18.89 27.35 -28.26
CA ASP A 212 19.52 28.57 -27.73
C ASP A 212 21.05 28.60 -27.99
N GLY A 213 21.60 27.59 -28.67
CA GLY A 213 23.04 27.47 -28.94
C GLY A 213 23.87 27.11 -27.71
N LEU A 214 23.24 26.43 -26.74
CA LEU A 214 23.83 26.00 -25.47
C LEU A 214 24.04 24.48 -25.45
N ASP A 215 24.54 23.93 -26.56
CA ASP A 215 24.77 22.49 -26.71
C ASP A 215 25.84 21.98 -25.73
N GLY A 216 25.55 20.84 -25.10
CA GLY A 216 26.46 20.12 -24.22
C GLY A 216 26.52 20.63 -22.78
N TYR A 217 25.69 21.59 -22.38
CA TYR A 217 25.64 22.09 -20.99
C TYR A 217 24.51 21.45 -20.19
N GLY A 218 24.86 20.84 -19.05
CA GLY A 218 23.89 20.27 -18.11
C GLY A 218 23.27 21.35 -17.21
N ILE A 219 24.08 22.29 -16.72
CA ILE A 219 23.61 23.44 -15.93
C ILE A 219 23.98 24.74 -16.64
N VAL A 220 23.00 25.63 -16.74
CA VAL A 220 23.15 26.97 -17.33
C VAL A 220 22.73 28.03 -16.32
N VAL A 221 23.60 29.00 -16.05
CA VAL A 221 23.29 30.20 -15.27
C VAL A 221 23.55 31.41 -16.16
N ASP A 222 22.50 32.13 -16.54
CA ASP A 222 22.61 33.29 -17.43
C ASP A 222 23.49 34.39 -16.79
N ASN A 223 24.17 35.18 -17.63
CA ASN A 223 24.97 36.32 -17.15
C ASN A 223 24.07 37.51 -16.82
N ALA A 224 23.43 37.46 -15.66
CA ALA A 224 22.44 38.46 -15.28
C ALA A 224 22.55 38.82 -13.79
N SER A 225 22.30 40.09 -13.48
CA SER A 225 22.44 40.64 -12.11
C SER A 225 21.27 40.28 -11.19
N ASP A 226 20.15 39.86 -11.78
CA ASP A 226 18.96 39.31 -11.13
C ASP A 226 19.10 37.81 -10.80
N ILE A 227 20.29 37.24 -10.95
CA ILE A 227 20.63 35.88 -10.46
C ILE A 227 21.77 36.06 -9.46
N LEU A 228 21.52 35.78 -8.18
CA LEU A 228 22.47 36.02 -7.09
C LEU A 228 22.24 35.08 -5.90
N ASN A 229 23.26 34.86 -5.07
CA ASN A 229 23.18 34.14 -3.81
C ASN A 229 22.58 32.71 -3.89
N ASN A 230 22.75 31.99 -5.00
CA ASN A 230 22.24 30.61 -5.10
C ASN A 230 23.31 29.59 -4.66
N THR A 231 22.87 28.46 -4.11
CA THR A 231 23.75 27.38 -3.68
C THR A 231 23.69 26.22 -4.68
N PHE A 232 24.85 25.80 -5.18
CA PHE A 232 25.04 24.65 -6.05
C PHE A 232 26.01 23.67 -5.38
N GLN A 233 25.48 22.60 -4.80
CA GLN A 233 26.27 21.73 -3.93
C GLN A 233 26.03 20.25 -4.19
N ASN A 234 27.09 19.43 -4.28
CA ASN A 234 26.99 17.97 -4.44
C ASN A 234 26.09 17.54 -5.62
N ASN A 235 26.03 18.31 -6.71
CA ASN A 235 25.37 17.86 -7.94
C ASN A 235 26.36 17.09 -8.81
N LEU A 236 25.90 16.05 -9.49
CA LEU A 236 26.65 15.42 -10.57
C LEU A 236 26.18 15.94 -11.93
N VAL A 237 27.10 16.48 -12.73
CA VAL A 237 26.81 16.93 -14.10
C VAL A 237 27.73 16.21 -15.08
N TYR A 238 27.16 15.43 -15.99
CA TYR A 238 27.95 14.65 -16.93
C TYR A 238 27.29 14.48 -18.30
N ASN A 239 28.03 14.83 -19.33
CA ASN A 239 27.66 14.61 -20.73
C ASN A 239 28.77 13.81 -21.41
N PRO A 240 28.49 12.59 -21.91
CA PRO A 240 29.51 11.74 -22.53
C PRO A 240 30.27 12.48 -23.64
N GLY A 241 31.59 12.55 -23.51
CA GLY A 241 32.47 13.18 -24.51
C GLY A 241 32.53 14.71 -24.46
N ILE A 242 31.82 15.37 -23.54
CA ILE A 242 31.84 16.84 -23.38
C ILE A 242 32.64 17.23 -22.14
N THR A 243 33.65 18.09 -22.32
CA THR A 243 34.51 18.55 -21.22
C THR A 243 33.89 19.72 -20.45
N ASN A 244 33.36 20.72 -21.14
CA ASN A 244 32.74 21.87 -20.48
C ASN A 244 31.23 21.62 -20.41
N VAL A 245 30.75 21.15 -19.27
CA VAL A 245 29.33 20.78 -19.05
C VAL A 245 28.56 21.85 -18.28
N ILE A 246 29.23 22.94 -17.89
CA ILE A 246 28.63 24.09 -17.20
C ILE A 246 28.75 25.32 -18.09
N TYR A 247 27.65 26.08 -18.21
CA TYR A 247 27.67 27.43 -18.76
C TYR A 247 27.29 28.41 -17.65
N TYR A 248 28.29 29.04 -17.04
CA TYR A 248 28.10 29.91 -15.89
C TYR A 248 28.46 31.34 -16.27
N ARG A 249 27.47 32.23 -16.22
CA ARG A 249 27.59 33.68 -16.45
C ARG A 249 28.35 34.04 -17.73
N GLY A 250 27.97 33.38 -18.83
CA GLY A 250 28.53 33.64 -20.16
C GLY A 250 29.81 32.86 -20.47
N THR A 251 30.28 32.02 -19.55
CA THR A 251 31.52 31.25 -19.69
C THR A 251 31.25 29.76 -19.62
N ALA A 252 31.74 29.02 -20.62
CA ALA A 252 31.73 27.56 -20.62
C ALA A 252 32.91 27.03 -19.79
N MET A 253 32.66 26.09 -18.86
CA MET A 253 33.68 25.55 -17.96
C MET A 253 33.40 24.10 -17.53
N THR A 254 34.41 23.46 -16.96
CA THR A 254 34.27 22.17 -16.28
C THR A 254 33.64 22.36 -14.90
N VAL A 255 33.12 21.29 -14.31
CA VAL A 255 32.60 21.35 -12.93
C VAL A 255 33.70 21.71 -11.92
N SER A 256 34.93 21.20 -12.11
CA SER A 256 36.05 21.54 -11.23
C SER A 256 36.35 23.04 -11.24
N THR A 257 36.37 23.68 -12.41
CA THR A 257 36.55 25.14 -12.50
C THR A 257 35.35 25.90 -11.93
N TRP A 258 34.14 25.34 -12.06
CA TRP A 258 32.93 25.94 -11.51
C TRP A 258 32.90 25.91 -9.97
N ASN A 259 33.35 24.83 -9.33
CA ASN A 259 33.50 24.74 -7.87
C ASN A 259 34.48 25.78 -7.29
N ASP A 260 35.38 26.34 -8.09
CA ASP A 260 36.27 27.43 -7.68
C ASP A 260 35.69 28.83 -7.99
N SER A 261 34.46 28.90 -8.52
CA SER A 261 33.79 30.14 -8.88
C SER A 261 32.94 30.67 -7.72
N ASP A 262 32.99 31.98 -7.50
CA ASP A 262 32.10 32.71 -6.61
C ASP A 262 31.76 34.03 -7.28
N SER A 263 30.57 34.11 -7.89
CA SER A 263 30.09 35.32 -8.51
C SER A 263 28.68 35.63 -8.03
N ASN A 264 28.43 36.91 -7.74
CA ASN A 264 27.17 37.40 -7.18
C ASN A 264 26.73 36.66 -5.89
N GLY A 265 27.68 36.21 -5.07
CA GLY A 265 27.39 35.56 -3.79
C GLY A 265 26.92 34.10 -3.90
N ASP A 266 26.98 33.50 -5.09
CA ASP A 266 26.66 32.09 -5.27
C ASP A 266 27.66 31.21 -4.50
N THR A 267 27.16 30.18 -3.81
CA THR A 267 27.99 29.16 -3.16
C THR A 267 28.05 27.94 -4.07
N ILE A 268 29.22 27.61 -4.61
CA ILE A 268 29.38 26.49 -5.56
C ILE A 268 30.47 25.58 -5.03
N GLU A 269 30.11 24.37 -4.58
CA GLU A 269 31.09 23.47 -3.96
C GLU A 269 30.74 21.99 -4.15
N GLU A 270 31.77 21.14 -4.13
CA GLU A 270 31.66 19.67 -4.12
C GLU A 270 30.78 19.06 -5.23
N ASN A 271 30.58 19.77 -6.35
CA ASN A 271 29.90 19.21 -7.51
C ASN A 271 30.85 18.25 -8.26
N ILE A 272 30.28 17.24 -8.90
CA ILE A 272 30.99 16.12 -9.54
C ILE A 272 30.80 16.17 -11.06
N GLN A 273 31.87 15.89 -11.81
CA GLN A 273 31.80 15.62 -13.26
C GLN A 273 32.38 14.25 -13.56
N SER A 274 31.55 13.23 -13.44
CA SER A 274 31.89 11.84 -13.71
C SER A 274 30.64 11.11 -14.21
N ASP A 275 30.82 9.98 -14.89
CA ASP A 275 29.70 9.11 -15.25
C ASP A 275 28.98 8.64 -13.99
N PRO A 276 27.65 8.83 -13.86
CA PRO A 276 26.87 8.37 -12.71
C PRO A 276 26.65 6.85 -12.67
N PHE A 277 27.05 6.10 -13.71
CA PHE A 277 26.84 4.66 -13.85
C PHE A 277 25.37 4.24 -13.66
N LEU A 278 24.45 4.94 -14.32
CA LEU A 278 23.04 4.59 -14.26
C LEU A 278 22.74 3.29 -15.03
N THR A 279 21.88 2.44 -14.48
CA THR A 279 21.29 1.29 -15.17
C THR A 279 20.24 1.72 -16.21
N SER A 280 19.67 0.78 -16.96
CA SER A 280 18.57 1.07 -17.89
C SER A 280 17.28 1.52 -17.21
N THR A 281 17.15 1.31 -15.89
CA THR A 281 16.05 1.82 -15.06
C THR A 281 16.44 3.08 -14.29
N TYR A 282 17.58 3.70 -14.63
CA TYR A 282 18.09 4.95 -14.05
C TYR A 282 18.53 4.85 -12.58
N HIS A 283 18.76 3.63 -12.07
CA HIS A 283 19.30 3.45 -10.73
C HIS A 283 20.83 3.48 -10.77
N LEU A 284 21.47 3.83 -9.65
CA LEU A 284 22.93 3.85 -9.49
C LEU A 284 23.55 2.45 -9.58
N SER A 285 24.54 2.21 -10.44
CA SER A 285 25.27 0.93 -10.41
C SER A 285 26.41 0.95 -9.39
N ALA A 286 26.88 -0.23 -9.00
CA ALA A 286 28.05 -0.39 -8.14
C ALA A 286 29.25 0.44 -8.64
N GLY A 287 29.86 1.18 -7.72
CA GLY A 287 31.00 2.07 -8.02
C GLY A 287 30.59 3.43 -8.59
N SER A 288 29.28 3.74 -8.64
CA SER A 288 28.83 5.08 -8.99
C SER A 288 29.43 6.13 -8.04
N PRO A 289 29.91 7.27 -8.57
CA PRO A 289 30.40 8.38 -7.75
C PRO A 289 29.27 9.11 -6.99
N CYS A 290 28.01 8.74 -7.21
CA CYS A 290 26.85 9.31 -6.52
C CYS A 290 26.56 8.64 -5.17
N ILE A 291 27.08 7.44 -4.94
CA ILE A 291 26.81 6.63 -3.75
C ILE A 291 27.49 7.28 -2.55
N ASP A 292 26.73 7.51 -1.48
CA ASP A 292 27.13 8.17 -0.24
C ASP A 292 27.79 9.55 -0.45
N ALA A 293 27.52 10.19 -1.61
CA ALA A 293 28.21 11.41 -2.03
C ALA A 293 27.34 12.66 -1.86
N GLY A 294 26.06 12.50 -1.54
CA GLY A 294 25.14 13.60 -1.28
C GLY A 294 25.29 14.17 0.13
N ILE A 295 24.60 15.28 0.37
CA ILE A 295 24.52 15.93 1.68
C ILE A 295 23.09 15.95 2.20
N LYS A 296 22.93 15.99 3.52
CA LYS A 296 21.62 16.22 4.12
C LYS A 296 21.17 17.68 3.89
N VAL A 297 20.30 17.87 2.91
CA VAL A 297 19.65 19.17 2.63
C VAL A 297 18.56 19.45 3.67
N THR A 298 18.65 20.60 4.34
CA THR A 298 17.67 21.02 5.36
C THR A 298 16.28 21.19 4.75
N GLY A 299 15.25 20.66 5.42
CA GLY A 299 13.86 20.78 4.97
C GLY A 299 13.45 19.76 3.90
N VAL A 300 14.39 19.07 3.25
CA VAL A 300 14.12 17.93 2.35
C VAL A 300 14.03 16.65 3.17
N HIS A 301 15.02 16.45 4.04
CA HIS A 301 15.11 15.28 4.89
C HIS A 301 14.43 15.58 6.26
N PHE A 302 13.07 15.65 6.36
CA PHE A 302 12.30 15.44 7.63
C PHE A 302 11.01 14.58 7.46
N GLY A 303 10.80 13.48 8.23
CA GLY A 303 9.54 12.68 8.31
C GLY A 303 9.33 11.54 7.28
N ASP A 304 8.08 11.09 7.04
CA ASP A 304 7.67 10.09 6.01
C ASP A 304 8.08 10.45 4.56
N TYR A 305 8.58 11.67 4.39
CA TYR A 305 9.19 12.18 3.17
C TYR A 305 10.63 11.64 2.93
N TRP A 306 11.23 10.89 3.87
CA TRP A 306 12.55 10.24 3.78
C TRP A 306 12.49 8.92 3.04
N LYS A 307 11.98 8.96 1.82
CA LYS A 307 12.10 7.81 0.94
C LYS A 307 12.50 8.28 -0.43
N ASP A 308 13.33 7.49 -1.08
CA ASP A 308 13.65 7.69 -2.47
C ASP A 308 12.44 7.37 -3.37
N LEU A 309 12.65 7.36 -4.68
CA LEU A 309 11.58 7.08 -5.65
C LEU A 309 11.05 5.63 -5.58
N ASP A 310 11.81 4.68 -5.02
CA ASP A 310 11.39 3.29 -4.80
C ASP A 310 10.72 3.08 -3.44
N GLY A 311 10.84 4.05 -2.53
CA GLY A 311 10.29 3.96 -1.19
C GLY A 311 11.29 3.45 -0.15
N ASN A 312 12.58 3.36 -0.50
CA ASN A 312 13.66 3.04 0.43
C ASN A 312 13.91 4.20 1.37
N SER A 313 14.20 3.91 2.64
CA SER A 313 14.57 4.95 3.60
C SER A 313 15.91 5.60 3.23
N GLU A 314 16.01 6.91 3.40
CA GLU A 314 17.22 7.67 3.12
C GLU A 314 17.80 8.30 4.40
N PRO A 315 19.12 8.41 4.59
CA PRO A 315 20.14 7.79 3.77
C PRO A 315 20.11 6.27 3.90
N TRP A 316 20.33 5.58 2.79
CA TRP A 316 20.66 4.17 2.78
C TRP A 316 22.19 4.04 2.73
N GLY A 317 22.83 4.18 3.89
CA GLY A 317 24.28 4.20 3.98
C GLY A 317 24.79 5.22 4.98
N SER A 318 25.95 5.78 4.69
CA SER A 318 26.63 6.80 5.49
C SER A 318 26.16 8.23 5.20
N ALA A 319 25.66 8.49 3.99
CA ALA A 319 25.12 9.77 3.55
C ALA A 319 24.06 9.55 2.45
N PRO A 320 23.22 10.56 2.14
CA PRO A 320 22.31 10.46 1.01
C PRO A 320 23.05 10.24 -0.30
N ASP A 321 22.42 9.56 -1.23
CA ASP A 321 22.95 9.45 -2.58
C ASP A 321 22.58 10.68 -3.42
N ILE A 322 23.44 11.01 -4.38
CA ILE A 322 23.11 12.02 -5.39
C ILE A 322 22.13 11.38 -6.37
N GLY A 323 20.93 11.94 -6.52
CA GLY A 323 19.87 11.43 -7.40
C GLY A 323 18.57 11.13 -6.64
N CYS A 324 17.59 10.56 -7.34
CA CYS A 324 16.27 10.23 -6.80
C CYS A 324 16.14 8.80 -6.28
N TYR A 325 17.24 8.03 -6.29
CA TYR A 325 17.33 6.65 -5.84
C TYR A 325 18.48 6.56 -4.87
N GLU A 326 18.26 5.85 -3.77
CA GLU A 326 19.35 5.41 -2.91
C GLU A 326 19.94 4.12 -3.49
N TYR A 327 21.27 4.04 -3.53
CA TYR A 327 21.99 2.83 -3.84
C TYR A 327 21.87 1.89 -2.66
N ASN A 328 20.80 1.12 -2.69
CA ASN A 328 20.77 -0.10 -1.94
C ASN A 328 21.55 -1.15 -2.71
N THR A 329 22.63 -1.67 -2.10
CA THR A 329 23.32 -2.87 -2.60
C THR A 329 22.35 -4.05 -2.82
N GLY A 330 21.15 -4.01 -2.24
CA GLY A 330 20.08 -4.97 -2.44
C GLY A 330 19.16 -4.76 -3.65
N GLU A 331 19.11 -3.58 -4.31
CA GLU A 331 18.09 -3.32 -5.36
C GLU A 331 18.58 -3.08 -6.79
N ILE A 332 19.86 -2.77 -7.02
CA ILE A 332 20.30 -2.31 -8.35
C ILE A 332 20.92 -3.44 -9.17
N GLY A 333 20.07 -4.00 -10.02
CA GLY A 333 20.34 -5.21 -10.76
C GLY A 333 20.44 -6.34 -9.76
N TRP A 334 19.28 -6.87 -9.33
CA TRP A 334 19.14 -8.18 -8.71
C TRP A 334 19.87 -9.17 -9.62
N THR A 335 21.20 -9.27 -9.47
CA THR A 335 21.93 -10.44 -9.87
C THR A 335 21.57 -11.33 -8.71
N PRO A 336 20.56 -12.20 -8.86
CA PRO A 336 20.23 -13.12 -7.79
C PRO A 336 21.53 -13.70 -7.28
N ALA A 337 21.74 -13.58 -5.96
CA ALA A 337 22.82 -14.31 -5.31
C ALA A 337 22.67 -15.79 -5.69
N TYR A 338 21.41 -16.25 -5.77
CA TYR A 338 21.05 -17.62 -6.13
C TYR A 338 19.86 -17.69 -7.07
N THR A 339 20.01 -18.48 -8.14
CA THR A 339 18.96 -18.76 -9.10
C THR A 339 18.43 -20.18 -8.96
N VAL A 340 17.10 -20.31 -8.91
CA VAL A 340 16.42 -21.61 -8.86
C VAL A 340 15.61 -21.81 -10.13
N GLY A 341 15.84 -22.90 -10.85
CA GLY A 341 15.19 -23.11 -12.16
C GLY A 341 15.60 -24.42 -12.83
N SER A 342 15.38 -24.51 -14.14
CA SER A 342 15.91 -25.62 -14.94
C SER A 342 17.29 -25.25 -15.52
N SER A 343 17.58 -25.64 -16.76
CA SER A 343 18.90 -25.45 -17.36
C SER A 343 19.32 -23.98 -17.33
N GLY A 344 20.48 -23.70 -16.74
CA GLY A 344 21.05 -22.35 -16.64
C GLY A 344 20.83 -21.64 -15.30
N CYS A 345 20.17 -22.28 -14.33
CA CYS A 345 20.14 -21.83 -12.93
C CYS A 345 21.15 -22.63 -12.09
N GLU A 346 21.61 -22.04 -10.97
CA GLU A 346 22.57 -22.69 -10.05
C GLU A 346 21.94 -23.87 -9.32
N TYR A 347 20.67 -23.71 -8.93
CA TYR A 347 19.92 -24.69 -8.17
C TYR A 347 18.70 -25.18 -8.96
N THR A 348 18.38 -26.46 -8.81
CA THR A 348 17.19 -27.07 -9.44
C THR A 348 15.98 -27.16 -8.52
N SER A 349 16.20 -26.97 -7.21
CA SER A 349 15.17 -26.95 -6.17
C SER A 349 15.39 -25.76 -5.25
N ILE A 350 14.31 -25.27 -4.66
CA ILE A 350 14.32 -24.11 -3.75
C ILE A 350 15.03 -24.51 -2.46
N GLN A 351 14.69 -25.68 -1.89
CA GLN A 351 15.33 -26.14 -0.65
C GLN A 351 16.85 -26.30 -0.77
N ALA A 352 17.35 -26.61 -1.97
CA ALA A 352 18.79 -26.79 -2.16
C ALA A 352 19.60 -25.49 -1.98
N VAL A 353 18.97 -24.32 -2.11
CA VAL A 353 19.65 -23.06 -1.77
C VAL A 353 19.94 -23.03 -0.28
N PHE A 354 18.89 -23.16 0.54
CA PHE A 354 19.00 -23.13 2.01
C PHE A 354 19.78 -24.31 2.61
N ASP A 355 19.87 -25.45 1.92
CA ASP A 355 20.71 -26.57 2.37
C ASP A 355 22.21 -26.34 2.14
N ASN A 356 22.60 -25.48 1.20
CA ASN A 356 23.98 -25.37 0.72
C ASN A 356 24.60 -23.98 0.85
N GLU A 357 23.79 -22.96 1.08
CA GLU A 357 24.20 -21.57 1.20
C GLU A 357 23.84 -21.04 2.59
N ASP A 358 24.57 -20.03 3.03
CA ASP A 358 24.33 -19.28 4.28
C ASP A 358 23.98 -17.86 3.82
N LEU A 359 22.69 -17.53 3.79
CA LEU A 359 22.22 -16.30 3.15
C LEU A 359 22.52 -15.07 4.01
N GLU A 360 23.07 -14.04 3.40
CA GLU A 360 23.47 -12.80 4.07
C GLU A 360 22.46 -11.65 3.81
N PRO A 361 22.41 -10.61 4.67
CA PRO A 361 21.54 -9.45 4.46
C PRO A 361 21.71 -8.82 3.06
N GLY A 362 20.62 -8.76 2.30
CA GLY A 362 20.61 -8.27 0.92
C GLY A 362 20.68 -9.38 -0.14
N ASP A 363 20.89 -10.65 0.25
CA ASP A 363 20.88 -11.77 -0.68
C ASP A 363 19.49 -12.04 -1.29
N ILE A 364 19.53 -12.64 -2.47
CA ILE A 364 18.38 -12.77 -3.35
C ILE A 364 18.32 -14.19 -3.89
N VAL A 365 17.23 -14.88 -3.58
CA VAL A 365 16.86 -16.15 -4.19
C VAL A 365 15.79 -15.91 -5.26
N GLU A 366 16.19 -15.87 -6.53
CA GLU A 366 15.26 -15.69 -7.66
C GLU A 366 14.82 -17.04 -8.24
N ILE A 367 13.53 -17.34 -8.09
CA ILE A 367 12.89 -18.56 -8.58
C ILE A 367 12.33 -18.30 -9.97
N ARG A 368 12.67 -19.18 -10.92
CA ARG A 368 12.45 -18.97 -12.36
C ARG A 368 11.63 -20.08 -12.98
N ALA A 369 10.72 -19.71 -13.87
CA ALA A 369 10.19 -20.64 -14.85
C ALA A 369 11.23 -20.96 -15.93
N ASP A 370 10.99 -22.01 -16.71
CA ASP A 370 11.92 -22.46 -17.74
C ASP A 370 12.11 -21.44 -18.87
N ALA A 371 11.15 -20.53 -19.06
CA ALA A 371 11.20 -19.39 -19.97
C ALA A 371 10.68 -18.14 -19.27
N VAL A 372 11.16 -16.95 -19.67
CA VAL A 372 10.70 -15.65 -19.16
C VAL A 372 9.21 -15.46 -19.49
N GLY A 373 8.42 -15.06 -18.50
CA GLY A 373 6.96 -15.02 -18.62
C GLY A 373 6.30 -16.41 -18.50
N GLY A 374 7.08 -17.43 -18.17
CA GLY A 374 6.63 -18.82 -18.12
C GLY A 374 5.93 -19.17 -16.81
N LYS A 375 5.44 -20.41 -16.73
CA LYS A 375 4.87 -20.98 -15.51
C LYS A 375 5.66 -22.20 -15.07
N LYS A 376 5.93 -22.31 -13.77
CA LYS A 376 6.54 -23.51 -13.19
C LYS A 376 5.88 -23.88 -11.87
N THR A 377 5.92 -25.17 -11.53
CA THR A 377 5.45 -25.69 -10.26
C THR A 377 6.60 -26.43 -9.58
N TYR A 378 6.90 -26.05 -8.35
CA TYR A 378 7.81 -26.72 -7.44
C TYR A 378 6.97 -27.48 -6.42
N VAL A 379 7.32 -28.75 -6.16
CA VAL A 379 6.69 -29.59 -5.13
C VAL A 379 7.78 -29.98 -4.15
N GLU A 380 7.92 -29.18 -3.10
CA GLU A 380 9.06 -29.24 -2.18
C GLU A 380 8.63 -28.90 -0.76
N LEU A 381 9.27 -29.55 0.21
CA LEU A 381 9.30 -29.06 1.59
C LEU A 381 10.40 -28.01 1.68
N ILE A 382 10.04 -26.79 2.08
CA ILE A 382 10.97 -25.69 2.18
C ILE A 382 11.12 -25.28 3.65
N THR A 383 12.34 -25.24 4.14
CA THR A 383 12.75 -24.76 5.46
C THR A 383 13.92 -23.81 5.27
N ILE A 384 13.75 -22.57 5.75
CA ILE A 384 14.79 -21.53 5.77
C ILE A 384 15.49 -21.63 7.12
N GLY A 385 16.82 -21.76 7.13
CA GLY A 385 17.58 -21.82 8.38
C GLY A 385 17.44 -20.51 9.17
N SER A 386 17.55 -20.57 10.50
CA SER A 386 17.57 -19.34 11.32
C SER A 386 18.77 -18.42 11.01
N ASP A 387 19.79 -18.99 10.38
CA ASP A 387 20.99 -18.35 9.83
C ASP A 387 20.77 -17.72 8.45
N ASP A 388 19.75 -18.13 7.70
CA ASP A 388 19.41 -17.59 6.37
C ASP A 388 18.53 -16.32 6.41
N GLY A 389 18.56 -15.61 7.54
CA GLY A 389 17.84 -14.37 7.76
C GLY A 389 18.64 -13.14 7.37
N GLY A 390 17.96 -12.04 7.03
CA GLY A 390 18.61 -10.75 6.84
C GLY A 390 18.98 -10.07 8.17
N SER A 391 19.19 -8.76 8.12
CA SER A 391 19.38 -7.94 9.32
C SER A 391 18.84 -6.52 9.11
N SER A 392 19.03 -5.64 10.09
CA SER A 392 18.73 -4.21 9.92
C SER A 392 19.43 -3.54 8.73
N SER A 393 20.49 -4.15 8.17
CA SER A 393 21.16 -3.65 6.96
C SER A 393 20.48 -4.06 5.64
N GLY A 394 19.52 -5.00 5.66
CA GLY A 394 18.87 -5.50 4.46
C GLY A 394 18.14 -6.83 4.68
N TYR A 395 17.11 -7.05 3.86
CA TYR A 395 16.33 -8.29 3.87
C TYR A 395 17.01 -9.35 3.01
N VAL A 396 16.90 -10.62 3.39
CA VAL A 396 17.05 -11.73 2.44
C VAL A 396 15.74 -11.85 1.66
N THR A 397 15.82 -11.83 0.33
CA THR A 397 14.63 -11.78 -0.54
C THR A 397 14.45 -13.07 -1.34
N ILE A 398 13.30 -13.72 -1.19
CA ILE A 398 12.87 -14.85 -1.99
C ILE A 398 11.79 -14.38 -2.95
N LYS A 399 12.08 -14.35 -4.26
CA LYS A 399 11.14 -13.83 -5.25
C LYS A 399 10.97 -14.71 -6.48
N GLY A 400 9.81 -14.61 -7.12
CA GLY A 400 9.64 -15.03 -8.50
C GLY A 400 10.30 -14.03 -9.45
N ARG A 401 10.95 -14.51 -10.52
CA ARG A 401 11.42 -13.64 -11.61
C ARG A 401 10.24 -12.88 -12.22
N ASP A 402 10.44 -11.60 -12.49
CA ASP A 402 9.37 -10.73 -12.99
C ASP A 402 8.72 -11.29 -14.27
N GLY A 403 7.39 -11.34 -14.26
CA GLY A 403 6.57 -11.91 -15.33
C GLY A 403 6.36 -13.43 -15.24
N ASP A 404 7.19 -14.17 -14.49
CA ASP A 404 6.98 -15.60 -14.30
C ASP A 404 5.82 -15.89 -13.33
N THR A 405 5.15 -17.02 -13.52
CA THR A 405 4.17 -17.58 -12.59
C THR A 405 4.78 -18.77 -11.85
N ILE A 406 5.35 -18.53 -10.67
CA ILE A 406 5.95 -19.57 -9.83
C ILE A 406 4.89 -20.13 -8.89
N ASN A 407 4.61 -21.44 -8.99
CA ASN A 407 3.71 -22.13 -8.07
C ASN A 407 4.54 -23.03 -7.15
N ILE A 408 4.24 -23.00 -5.86
CA ILE A 408 4.89 -23.79 -4.83
C ILE A 408 3.80 -24.62 -4.16
N ILE A 409 3.94 -25.94 -4.22
CA ILE A 409 3.13 -26.89 -3.45
C ILE A 409 4.03 -27.40 -2.34
N ASN A 410 3.74 -27.01 -1.09
CA ASN A 410 4.53 -27.49 0.03
C ASN A 410 4.16 -28.95 0.36
N GLY A 411 5.02 -29.87 -0.04
CA GLY A 411 4.78 -31.29 0.11
C GLY A 411 5.81 -32.14 -0.61
N THR A 412 5.61 -33.46 -0.53
CA THR A 412 6.50 -34.46 -1.12
C THR A 412 5.72 -35.35 -2.08
N ILE A 413 6.23 -35.52 -3.31
CA ILE A 413 5.72 -36.54 -4.23
C ILE A 413 6.08 -37.92 -3.65
N TYR A 414 5.06 -38.72 -3.33
CA TYR A 414 5.28 -40.04 -2.77
C TYR A 414 5.68 -41.03 -3.86
N SER A 415 6.91 -41.54 -3.77
CA SER A 415 7.46 -42.54 -4.69
C SER A 415 7.74 -43.90 -4.03
N GLY A 416 7.24 -44.11 -2.80
CA GLY A 416 7.47 -45.34 -2.05
C GLY A 416 6.54 -46.48 -2.46
N SER A 417 6.74 -47.66 -1.87
CA SER A 417 5.90 -48.83 -2.11
C SER A 417 4.56 -48.71 -1.38
N TRP A 418 3.49 -49.15 -2.01
CA TRP A 418 2.16 -49.28 -1.41
C TRP A 418 1.90 -50.73 -1.00
N SER A 419 1.31 -50.91 0.17
CA SER A 419 0.76 -52.20 0.62
C SER A 419 -0.71 -52.26 0.22
N ASP A 420 -1.07 -53.20 -0.65
CA ASP A 420 -2.47 -53.49 -0.99
C ASP A 420 -3.15 -54.19 0.19
N LEU A 421 -4.22 -53.60 0.68
CA LEU A 421 -5.00 -54.10 1.83
C LEU A 421 -6.22 -54.94 1.39
N GLY A 422 -6.38 -55.15 0.08
CA GLY A 422 -7.62 -55.66 -0.53
C GLY A 422 -8.62 -54.53 -0.77
N ASP A 423 -9.72 -54.84 -1.46
CA ASP A 423 -10.87 -53.94 -1.73
C ASP A 423 -10.57 -52.57 -2.37
N GLY A 424 -9.37 -52.40 -2.93
CA GLY A 424 -8.89 -51.16 -3.55
C GLY A 424 -8.24 -50.19 -2.55
N ARG A 425 -8.09 -50.56 -1.27
CA ARG A 425 -7.38 -49.75 -0.27
C ARG A 425 -5.89 -50.08 -0.26
N TYR A 426 -5.11 -49.05 -0.03
CA TYR A 426 -3.66 -49.12 0.06
C TYR A 426 -3.18 -48.42 1.33
N SER A 427 -2.00 -48.81 1.80
CA SER A 427 -1.30 -48.06 2.84
C SER A 427 0.19 -47.90 2.57
N CYS A 428 0.76 -46.86 3.16
CA CYS A 428 2.20 -46.65 3.22
C CYS A 428 2.63 -46.17 4.61
N THR A 429 3.91 -46.32 4.91
CA THR A 429 4.52 -45.73 6.10
C THR A 429 4.82 -44.26 5.84
N VAL A 430 4.50 -43.41 6.81
CA VAL A 430 4.84 -41.98 6.82
C VAL A 430 5.62 -41.66 8.09
N SER A 431 6.46 -40.63 8.06
CA SER A 431 7.28 -40.20 9.20
C SER A 431 6.52 -39.33 10.20
N THR A 432 5.42 -38.72 9.76
CA THR A 432 4.54 -37.87 10.56
C THR A 432 3.13 -37.91 9.97
N GLU A 433 2.20 -37.28 10.68
CA GLU A 433 0.80 -37.12 10.27
C GLU A 433 0.69 -36.27 8.99
N VAL A 434 -0.04 -36.78 8.00
CA VAL A 434 -0.30 -36.07 6.74
C VAL A 434 -1.51 -35.16 6.95
N GLY A 435 -1.37 -33.87 6.64
CA GLY A 435 -2.46 -32.89 6.78
C GLY A 435 -3.38 -32.84 5.56
N ILE A 436 -2.82 -33.04 4.36
CA ILE A 436 -3.55 -33.11 3.09
C ILE A 436 -2.91 -34.14 2.16
N VAL A 437 -3.74 -34.94 1.48
CA VAL A 437 -3.33 -35.78 0.35
C VAL A 437 -3.87 -35.20 -0.96
N LEU A 438 -2.98 -35.07 -1.95
CA LEU A 438 -3.35 -34.74 -3.32
C LEU A 438 -3.24 -36.00 -4.20
N GLU A 439 -4.25 -36.20 -5.05
CA GLU A 439 -4.20 -37.13 -6.18
C GLU A 439 -4.29 -36.32 -7.47
N ASP A 440 -3.26 -36.38 -8.32
CA ASP A 440 -3.17 -35.59 -9.55
C ASP A 440 -3.44 -34.10 -9.32
N ARG A 441 -2.89 -33.58 -8.20
CA ARG A 441 -3.03 -32.19 -7.72
C ARG A 441 -4.46 -31.78 -7.38
N THR A 442 -5.29 -32.75 -6.99
CA THR A 442 -6.64 -32.54 -6.45
C THR A 442 -6.67 -32.95 -4.99
N ILE A 443 -7.20 -32.08 -4.11
CA ILE A 443 -7.35 -32.37 -2.68
C ILE A 443 -8.38 -33.49 -2.48
N LEU A 444 -7.95 -34.58 -1.84
CA LEU A 444 -8.80 -35.71 -1.45
C LEU A 444 -9.53 -35.45 -0.12
N ALA A 445 -10.60 -36.21 0.14
CA ALA A 445 -11.34 -36.09 1.40
C ALA A 445 -10.72 -36.97 2.50
N GLU A 446 -10.55 -36.41 3.69
CA GLU A 446 -10.13 -37.16 4.86
C GLU A 446 -11.29 -37.97 5.48
N ALA A 447 -11.11 -39.28 5.63
CA ALA A 447 -12.02 -40.20 6.29
C ALA A 447 -11.70 -40.32 7.79
N SER A 448 -12.67 -40.73 8.61
CA SER A 448 -12.53 -40.77 10.08
C SER A 448 -11.74 -41.95 10.59
N ASP A 449 -11.55 -42.93 9.73
CA ASP A 449 -10.79 -44.14 9.98
C ASP A 449 -10.35 -44.76 8.64
N SER A 450 -9.71 -45.93 8.71
CA SER A 450 -9.20 -46.66 7.54
C SER A 450 -10.28 -47.33 6.67
N THR A 451 -11.58 -47.16 6.96
CA THR A 451 -12.69 -47.61 6.10
C THR A 451 -12.96 -46.56 5.01
N LEU A 452 -12.13 -46.60 3.97
CA LEU A 452 -12.10 -45.57 2.93
C LEU A 452 -13.15 -45.79 1.84
N SER A 453 -13.77 -44.69 1.40
CA SER A 453 -14.45 -44.58 0.10
C SER A 453 -13.46 -44.17 -0.99
N ASP A 454 -13.85 -44.32 -2.26
CA ASP A 454 -12.97 -43.94 -3.39
C ASP A 454 -12.69 -42.43 -3.35
N GLY A 455 -11.42 -42.04 -3.51
CA GLY A 455 -10.97 -40.65 -3.38
C GLY A 455 -10.85 -40.15 -1.94
N ASN A 456 -10.80 -41.05 -0.96
CA ASN A 456 -10.55 -40.71 0.44
C ASN A 456 -9.19 -41.21 0.93
N TRP A 457 -8.71 -40.57 1.99
CA TRP A 457 -7.52 -40.95 2.73
C TRP A 457 -7.76 -40.87 4.24
N TYR A 458 -6.89 -41.49 5.02
CA TYR A 458 -6.85 -41.37 6.49
C TYR A 458 -5.40 -41.56 6.94
N SER A 459 -4.89 -40.71 7.82
CA SER A 459 -3.53 -40.85 8.34
C SER A 459 -3.52 -41.07 9.84
N THR A 460 -2.51 -41.78 10.31
CA THR A 460 -2.03 -41.74 11.68
C THR A 460 -0.64 -41.10 11.67
N THR A 461 0.04 -41.08 12.83
CA THR A 461 1.41 -40.57 12.93
C THR A 461 2.45 -41.44 12.22
N SER A 462 2.13 -42.69 11.85
CA SER A 462 3.10 -43.63 11.25
C SER A 462 2.62 -44.30 9.96
N THR A 463 1.32 -44.21 9.66
CA THR A 463 0.72 -44.94 8.54
C THR A 463 -0.32 -44.06 7.86
N MET A 464 -0.26 -43.97 6.54
CA MET A 464 -1.29 -43.34 5.74
C MET A 464 -2.04 -44.41 4.93
N TYR A 465 -3.36 -44.33 4.95
CA TYR A 465 -4.29 -45.17 4.23
C TYR A 465 -4.92 -44.35 3.11
N TYR A 466 -5.02 -44.93 1.92
CA TYR A 466 -5.51 -44.24 0.73
C TYR A 466 -6.30 -45.18 -0.17
N LYS A 467 -7.39 -44.68 -0.74
CA LYS A 467 -8.17 -45.38 -1.75
C LYS A 467 -8.29 -44.49 -2.99
N PRO A 468 -7.59 -44.82 -4.09
CA PRO A 468 -7.61 -44.02 -5.32
C PRO A 468 -9.00 -43.69 -5.83
N THR A 469 -9.16 -42.57 -6.53
CA THR A 469 -10.41 -42.30 -7.26
C THR A 469 -10.64 -43.30 -8.39
N SER A 470 -9.56 -43.90 -8.91
CA SER A 470 -9.60 -44.97 -9.89
C SER A 470 -8.32 -45.82 -9.87
N GLY A 471 -8.33 -47.01 -10.49
CA GLY A 471 -7.10 -47.78 -10.71
C GLY A 471 -6.34 -48.15 -9.43
N VAL A 472 -5.02 -48.03 -9.49
CA VAL A 472 -4.09 -48.29 -8.37
C VAL A 472 -3.19 -47.06 -8.12
N PRO A 473 -2.53 -46.93 -6.96
CA PRO A 473 -1.76 -45.72 -6.64
C PRO A 473 -0.66 -45.34 -7.65
N SER A 474 -0.06 -46.30 -8.35
CA SER A 474 0.96 -46.04 -9.37
C SER A 474 0.41 -45.39 -10.64
N ASP A 475 -0.91 -45.33 -10.80
CA ASP A 475 -1.56 -44.66 -11.93
C ASP A 475 -1.68 -43.15 -11.72
N HIS A 476 -1.31 -42.64 -10.53
CA HIS A 476 -1.56 -41.28 -10.07
C HIS A 476 -0.31 -40.59 -9.51
N GLU A 477 -0.24 -39.26 -9.61
CA GLU A 477 0.71 -38.43 -8.85
C GLU A 477 0.15 -38.21 -7.44
N ILE A 478 0.76 -38.83 -6.43
CA ILE A 478 0.35 -38.68 -5.03
C ILE A 478 1.30 -37.73 -4.33
N ILE A 479 0.77 -36.65 -3.74
CA ILE A 479 1.54 -35.67 -2.99
C ILE A 479 1.02 -35.64 -1.55
N PHE A 480 1.94 -35.72 -0.58
CA PHE A 480 1.64 -35.52 0.83
C PHE A 480 2.06 -34.12 1.25
N SER A 481 1.12 -33.35 1.79
CA SER A 481 1.40 -32.12 2.54
C SER A 481 1.20 -32.42 4.02
N TYR A 482 2.25 -32.26 4.81
CA TYR A 482 2.25 -32.69 6.22
C TYR A 482 1.52 -31.70 7.12
N GLU A 483 1.01 -32.19 8.24
CA GLU A 483 0.24 -31.37 9.16
C GLU A 483 1.13 -30.33 9.88
N VAL A 484 0.70 -29.08 9.87
CA VAL A 484 1.46 -27.93 10.36
C VAL A 484 1.58 -27.84 11.90
N VAL A 485 0.96 -28.72 12.68
CA VAL A 485 0.77 -28.50 14.14
C VAL A 485 1.85 -29.10 15.05
N ARG A 486 2.91 -29.74 14.52
CA ARG A 486 3.85 -30.54 15.33
C ARG A 486 5.28 -30.54 14.80
N SER A 487 5.93 -29.37 14.77
CA SER A 487 7.37 -29.21 14.45
C SER A 487 7.80 -29.85 13.12
N THR A 488 6.87 -30.06 12.18
CA THR A 488 7.17 -30.61 10.85
C THR A 488 6.73 -29.57 9.81
N PRO A 489 7.58 -29.24 8.83
CA PRO A 489 7.25 -28.20 7.86
C PRO A 489 6.13 -28.68 6.93
N GLY A 490 4.89 -28.28 7.21
CA GLY A 490 3.75 -28.38 6.29
C GLY A 490 3.54 -27.12 5.46
N MET A 491 4.49 -26.19 5.55
CA MET A 491 4.52 -24.83 4.99
C MET A 491 5.97 -24.46 4.67
N LEU A 492 6.19 -23.40 3.89
CA LEU A 492 7.50 -22.77 3.85
C LEU A 492 7.79 -22.29 5.28
N ASP A 493 8.63 -23.04 5.97
CA ASP A 493 8.96 -22.83 7.37
C ASP A 493 10.13 -21.85 7.45
N VAL A 494 9.88 -20.68 8.03
CA VAL A 494 10.95 -19.69 8.21
C VAL A 494 11.83 -19.99 9.43
N ASN A 495 11.42 -20.92 10.32
CA ASN A 495 12.22 -21.49 11.40
C ASN A 495 13.09 -20.45 12.18
N GLY A 496 12.48 -19.33 12.58
CA GLY A 496 13.12 -18.26 13.33
C GLY A 496 14.00 -17.30 12.51
N ALA A 497 14.10 -17.47 11.19
CA ALA A 497 14.72 -16.49 10.31
C ALA A 497 13.94 -15.17 10.34
N GLN A 498 14.67 -14.06 10.45
CA GLN A 498 14.13 -12.70 10.50
C GLN A 498 14.60 -11.90 9.28
N TYR A 499 14.01 -10.73 9.06
CA TYR A 499 14.35 -9.85 7.93
C TYR A 499 14.24 -10.58 6.58
N LEU A 500 13.10 -11.25 6.37
CA LEU A 500 12.79 -11.98 5.14
C LEU A 500 11.76 -11.23 4.29
N GLU A 501 11.98 -11.17 2.98
CA GLU A 501 10.98 -10.69 2.02
C GLU A 501 10.59 -11.81 1.04
N LEU A 502 9.30 -12.12 0.97
CA LEU A 502 8.73 -13.05 -0.02
C LEU A 502 7.85 -12.29 -1.01
N LYS A 503 8.16 -12.41 -2.30
CA LYS A 503 7.56 -11.56 -3.34
C LYS A 503 7.19 -12.31 -4.62
N ASN A 504 6.00 -12.04 -5.15
CA ASN A 504 5.53 -12.57 -6.44
C ASN A 504 5.53 -14.12 -6.53
N LEU A 505 5.17 -14.81 -5.44
CA LEU A 505 5.11 -16.28 -5.38
C LEU A 505 3.67 -16.77 -5.21
N ASN A 506 3.37 -17.96 -5.75
CA ASN A 506 2.05 -18.57 -5.60
C ASN A 506 2.13 -19.87 -4.78
N PHE A 507 1.69 -19.85 -3.54
CA PHE A 507 1.57 -21.04 -2.68
C PHE A 507 0.22 -21.72 -2.91
N LYS A 508 0.22 -23.03 -3.21
CA LYS A 508 -1.00 -23.75 -3.59
C LYS A 508 -1.09 -25.14 -2.99
N LEU A 509 -2.32 -25.59 -2.76
CA LEU A 509 -2.65 -27.01 -2.51
C LEU A 509 -1.86 -27.64 -1.35
N SER A 510 -1.70 -26.92 -0.24
CA SER A 510 -0.86 -27.35 0.89
C SER A 510 -1.58 -27.20 2.24
N ASP A 511 -1.08 -27.88 3.28
CA ASP A 511 -1.57 -27.68 4.65
C ASP A 511 -1.24 -26.26 5.14
N GLY A 512 -0.08 -25.72 4.75
CA GLY A 512 0.30 -24.33 4.96
C GLY A 512 1.04 -23.71 3.77
N GLY A 513 0.87 -22.41 3.56
CA GLY A 513 1.65 -21.64 2.59
C GLY A 513 3.00 -21.24 3.15
N ILE A 514 3.01 -20.25 4.06
CA ILE A 514 4.20 -19.77 4.78
C ILE A 514 3.91 -19.75 6.28
N GLY A 515 4.90 -20.05 7.12
CA GLY A 515 4.77 -19.74 8.53
C GLY A 515 5.99 -20.14 9.34
N ASP A 516 5.79 -20.10 10.65
CA ASP A 516 6.81 -20.44 11.64
C ASP A 516 6.12 -21.05 12.86
N TYR A 517 6.77 -22.05 13.45
CA TYR A 517 6.42 -22.66 14.72
C TYR A 517 7.63 -22.66 15.68
N SER A 518 8.35 -21.55 15.71
CA SER A 518 9.53 -21.38 16.56
C SER A 518 9.15 -21.11 18.01
N ALA A 519 10.05 -21.47 18.92
CA ALA A 519 9.94 -21.09 20.33
C ALA A 519 10.39 -19.62 20.57
N GLY A 520 10.98 -18.98 19.57
CA GLY A 520 11.61 -17.66 19.64
C GLY A 520 10.73 -16.55 19.08
N GLU A 521 11.33 -15.38 18.90
CA GLU A 521 10.70 -14.21 18.31
C GLU A 521 10.63 -14.33 16.78
N ILE A 522 9.50 -13.91 16.21
CA ILE A 522 9.28 -13.89 14.75
C ILE A 522 9.14 -12.42 14.35
N ALA A 523 10.11 -11.91 13.58
CA ALA A 523 10.17 -10.49 13.32
C ALA A 523 10.60 -10.15 11.90
N HIS A 524 10.19 -8.96 11.44
CA HIS A 524 10.66 -8.37 10.20
C HIS A 524 10.42 -9.27 8.97
N ILE A 525 9.21 -9.81 8.81
CA ILE A 525 8.84 -10.60 7.64
C ILE A 525 7.90 -9.78 6.74
N ARG A 526 8.26 -9.65 5.47
CA ARG A 526 7.48 -8.98 4.42
C ARG A 526 6.96 -10.01 3.43
N ILE A 527 5.66 -9.99 3.16
CA ILE A 527 5.01 -10.83 2.16
C ILE A 527 4.21 -9.91 1.25
N THR A 528 4.68 -9.80 0.00
CA THR A 528 4.17 -8.78 -0.94
C THR A 528 3.78 -9.43 -2.26
N ASN A 529 2.58 -9.10 -2.77
CA ASN A 529 2.09 -9.57 -4.06
C ASN A 529 2.16 -11.10 -4.26
N CYS A 530 1.98 -11.87 -3.17
CA CYS A 530 1.91 -13.32 -3.22
C CYS A 530 0.46 -13.80 -3.37
N THR A 531 0.29 -14.97 -3.97
CA THR A 531 -1.01 -15.66 -4.03
C THR A 531 -1.00 -16.93 -3.19
N PHE A 532 -2.04 -17.13 -2.40
CA PHE A 532 -2.31 -18.37 -1.67
C PHE A 532 -3.59 -18.97 -2.22
N TYR A 533 -3.56 -20.23 -2.65
CA TYR A 533 -4.71 -20.86 -3.30
C TYR A 533 -4.94 -22.28 -2.80
N GLN A 534 -6.12 -22.52 -2.20
CA GLN A 534 -6.46 -23.85 -1.64
C GLN A 534 -5.41 -24.35 -0.64
N CYS A 535 -4.92 -23.46 0.22
CA CYS A 535 -4.11 -23.83 1.37
C CYS A 535 -5.02 -24.01 2.59
N LYS A 536 -4.81 -25.04 3.42
CA LYS A 536 -5.56 -25.14 4.69
C LYS A 536 -5.24 -23.91 5.57
N ARG A 537 -3.99 -23.44 5.56
CA ARG A 537 -3.58 -22.15 6.15
C ARG A 537 -2.75 -21.36 5.12
N ALA A 538 -3.18 -20.17 4.73
CA ALA A 538 -2.39 -19.35 3.80
C ALA A 538 -1.07 -18.92 4.46
N THR A 539 -1.15 -18.27 5.61
CA THR A 539 0.00 -18.07 6.49
C THR A 539 -0.33 -18.37 7.94
N TYR A 540 0.66 -18.82 8.70
CA TYR A 540 0.48 -19.04 10.13
C TYR A 540 1.80 -18.91 10.88
N PHE A 541 2.00 -17.74 11.49
CA PHE A 541 3.14 -17.45 12.36
C PHE A 541 2.69 -17.69 13.79
N LYS A 542 3.33 -18.67 14.44
CA LYS A 542 3.07 -19.00 15.84
C LYS A 542 4.36 -19.09 16.62
N THR A 543 4.39 -18.41 17.77
CA THR A 543 5.45 -18.59 18.75
C THR A 543 4.90 -18.90 20.14
N ASP A 544 5.57 -19.83 20.82
CA ASP A 544 5.24 -20.22 22.19
C ASP A 544 6.09 -19.49 23.26
N GLY A 545 7.13 -18.73 22.85
CA GLY A 545 8.11 -18.12 23.76
C GLY A 545 8.72 -16.78 23.32
N GLY A 546 8.19 -16.14 22.27
CA GLY A 546 8.61 -14.82 21.80
C GLY A 546 7.44 -13.98 21.30
N ASP A 547 7.72 -12.75 20.87
CA ASP A 547 6.76 -11.86 20.24
C ASP A 547 6.69 -12.09 18.71
N ILE A 548 5.65 -11.57 18.07
CA ILE A 548 5.55 -11.46 16.61
C ILE A 548 5.51 -9.97 16.27
N HIS A 549 6.46 -9.43 15.53
CA HIS A 549 6.42 -7.99 15.24
C HIS A 549 7.06 -7.56 13.92
N ASP A 550 6.81 -6.32 13.52
CA ASP A 550 7.34 -5.73 12.27
C ASP A 550 6.96 -6.55 11.03
N MET A 551 5.77 -7.15 11.05
CA MET A 551 5.28 -7.98 9.95
C MET A 551 4.56 -7.11 8.92
N SER A 552 4.76 -7.36 7.63
CA SER A 552 4.08 -6.63 6.56
C SER A 552 3.46 -7.56 5.52
N PHE A 553 2.16 -7.44 5.31
CA PHE A 553 1.40 -8.19 4.31
C PHE A 553 0.71 -7.21 3.38
N VAL A 554 1.25 -7.05 2.17
CA VAL A 554 0.78 -6.02 1.23
C VAL A 554 0.43 -6.59 -0.13
N GLY A 555 -0.79 -6.32 -0.61
CA GLY A 555 -1.19 -6.66 -1.98
C GLY A 555 -1.30 -8.16 -2.26
N ASN A 556 -1.52 -8.99 -1.24
CA ASN A 556 -1.62 -10.43 -1.41
C ASN A 556 -3.04 -10.87 -1.79
N THR A 557 -3.13 -12.00 -2.48
CA THR A 557 -4.41 -12.66 -2.79
C THR A 557 -4.49 -14.01 -2.08
N ILE A 558 -5.52 -14.22 -1.27
CA ILE A 558 -5.76 -15.46 -0.53
C ILE A 558 -7.11 -16.02 -0.97
N ASN A 559 -7.10 -17.12 -1.72
CA ASN A 559 -8.28 -17.66 -2.37
C ASN A 559 -8.52 -19.12 -1.94
N TYR A 560 -9.74 -19.41 -1.52
CA TYR A 560 -10.17 -20.78 -1.17
C TYR A 560 -9.30 -21.43 -0.07
N CYS A 561 -8.76 -20.62 0.84
CA CYS A 561 -8.01 -21.12 1.97
C CYS A 561 -8.95 -21.32 3.17
N ALA A 562 -8.62 -22.26 4.06
CA ALA A 562 -9.44 -22.43 5.28
C ALA A 562 -9.19 -21.25 6.22
N LYS A 563 -7.91 -20.98 6.51
CA LYS A 563 -7.43 -19.80 7.24
C LYS A 563 -6.59 -18.90 6.34
N GLY A 564 -6.72 -17.59 6.51
CA GLY A 564 -5.93 -16.58 5.81
C GLY A 564 -4.61 -16.32 6.52
N ILE A 565 -4.44 -15.12 7.06
CA ILE A 565 -3.22 -14.64 7.72
C ILE A 565 -3.34 -14.83 9.23
N GLY A 566 -2.39 -15.53 9.87
CA GLY A 566 -2.39 -15.72 11.32
C GLY A 566 -1.12 -15.27 12.00
N CYS A 567 -1.24 -14.43 13.02
CA CYS A 567 -0.21 -14.11 14.00
C CYS A 567 -0.70 -14.56 15.38
N SER A 568 -0.15 -15.66 15.89
CA SER A 568 -0.55 -16.27 17.16
C SER A 568 0.62 -16.32 18.11
N VAL A 569 0.48 -15.69 19.27
CA VAL A 569 1.47 -15.77 20.34
C VAL A 569 0.90 -16.51 21.55
N ASN A 570 1.76 -16.95 22.46
CA ASN A 570 1.33 -17.43 23.77
C ASN A 570 0.84 -16.27 24.65
N SER A 571 0.13 -16.60 25.72
CA SER A 571 -0.53 -15.69 26.67
C SER A 571 0.37 -14.64 27.34
N SER A 572 1.71 -14.75 27.24
CA SER A 572 2.68 -13.80 27.81
C SER A 572 3.34 -12.87 26.78
N HIS A 573 3.04 -13.00 25.50
CA HIS A 573 3.69 -12.31 24.38
C HIS A 573 2.70 -11.47 23.57
N ASN A 574 3.17 -10.68 22.60
CA ASN A 574 2.33 -9.79 21.80
C ASN A 574 2.58 -9.93 20.30
N SER A 575 1.59 -9.53 19.50
CA SER A 575 1.78 -9.26 18.08
C SER A 575 1.83 -7.75 17.86
N TYR A 576 2.90 -7.13 17.36
CA TYR A 576 2.95 -5.66 17.32
C TYR A 576 3.68 -5.03 16.13
N ASN A 577 3.40 -3.75 15.85
CA ASN A 577 3.91 -3.03 14.69
C ASN A 577 3.70 -3.80 13.37
N CYS A 578 2.50 -4.36 13.21
CA CYS A 578 2.16 -5.21 12.07
C CYS A 578 1.24 -4.48 11.10
N MET A 579 1.48 -4.64 9.80
CA MET A 579 0.67 -4.01 8.74
C MET A 579 0.07 -5.04 7.80
N PHE A 580 -1.25 -4.96 7.62
CA PHE A 580 -2.03 -5.78 6.69
C PHE A 580 -2.79 -4.85 5.76
N LYS A 581 -2.30 -4.68 4.53
CA LYS A 581 -2.78 -3.64 3.63
C LYS A 581 -3.08 -4.13 2.22
N ASN A 582 -4.23 -3.72 1.67
CA ASN A 582 -4.62 -3.99 0.29
C ASN A 582 -4.63 -5.50 -0.06
N ASN A 583 -4.93 -6.39 0.89
CA ASN A 583 -5.03 -7.83 0.63
C ASN A 583 -6.46 -8.18 0.19
N GLU A 584 -6.58 -9.20 -0.65
CA GLU A 584 -7.85 -9.76 -1.10
C GLU A 584 -8.00 -11.20 -0.57
N ILE A 585 -8.99 -11.44 0.28
CA ILE A 585 -9.22 -12.72 0.95
C ILE A 585 -10.59 -13.25 0.53
N ASN A 586 -10.62 -14.20 -0.39
CA ASN A 586 -11.85 -14.72 -0.97
C ASN A 586 -12.10 -16.19 -0.64
N MET A 587 -13.38 -16.51 -0.49
CA MET A 587 -13.91 -17.85 -0.28
C MET A 587 -13.25 -18.56 0.90
N LEU A 588 -13.00 -17.80 1.98
CA LEU A 588 -12.44 -18.31 3.22
C LEU A 588 -13.28 -19.46 3.79
N GLY A 589 -12.63 -20.52 4.27
CA GLY A 589 -13.28 -21.73 4.77
C GLY A 589 -13.73 -22.69 3.67
N CYS A 590 -13.57 -22.35 2.39
CA CYS A 590 -13.98 -23.19 1.26
C CYS A 590 -12.79 -23.62 0.40
N ILE A 591 -12.83 -24.83 -0.15
CA ILE A 591 -11.87 -25.31 -1.16
C ILE A 591 -12.35 -24.94 -2.56
N THR A 592 -13.67 -25.00 -2.78
CA THR A 592 -14.30 -24.54 -4.02
C THR A 592 -15.55 -23.76 -3.67
N GLU A 593 -16.24 -23.20 -4.66
CA GLU A 593 -17.53 -22.54 -4.44
C GLU A 593 -18.58 -23.44 -3.80
N THR A 594 -18.44 -24.77 -3.84
CA THR A 594 -19.42 -25.73 -3.31
C THR A 594 -18.89 -26.61 -2.19
N ILE A 595 -17.58 -26.73 -2.01
CA ILE A 595 -16.96 -27.67 -1.09
C ILE A 595 -16.25 -26.91 0.05
N PRO A 596 -16.76 -26.97 1.30
CA PRO A 596 -16.08 -26.44 2.47
C PRO A 596 -14.83 -27.25 2.84
N TRP A 597 -13.90 -26.64 3.60
CA TRP A 597 -12.74 -27.34 4.14
C TRP A 597 -13.13 -28.43 5.14
N SER A 598 -14.21 -28.25 5.91
CA SER A 598 -14.73 -29.25 6.85
C SER A 598 -15.19 -30.57 6.21
N GLN A 599 -15.36 -30.60 4.88
CA GLN A 599 -15.62 -31.84 4.14
C GLN A 599 -14.35 -32.56 3.67
N ARG A 600 -13.19 -31.91 3.73
CA ARG A 600 -11.91 -32.47 3.27
C ARG A 600 -10.89 -32.66 4.38
N CYS A 601 -11.03 -31.94 5.49
CA CYS A 601 -10.24 -32.09 6.69
C CYS A 601 -11.18 -32.26 7.89
N GLN A 602 -10.85 -33.16 8.82
CA GLN A 602 -11.67 -33.41 10.01
C GLN A 602 -11.45 -32.40 11.13
N ASP A 603 -10.33 -31.68 11.08
CA ASP A 603 -10.01 -30.68 12.07
C ASP A 603 -10.98 -29.51 12.02
N ALA A 604 -11.44 -29.08 13.19
CA ALA A 604 -12.06 -27.78 13.34
C ALA A 604 -10.97 -26.71 13.08
N ILE A 605 -10.98 -26.15 11.88
CA ILE A 605 -10.09 -25.03 11.55
C ILE A 605 -10.82 -23.74 11.91
N ASP A 606 -10.14 -22.89 12.69
CA ASP A 606 -10.59 -21.52 12.90
C ASP A 606 -10.41 -20.73 11.59
N ASN A 607 -11.47 -20.68 10.80
CA ASN A 607 -11.47 -20.03 9.50
C ASN A 607 -11.48 -18.51 9.68
N GLU A 608 -10.31 -17.90 9.79
CA GLU A 608 -10.12 -16.47 10.02
C GLU A 608 -9.34 -15.85 8.88
N GLY A 609 -9.83 -14.74 8.34
CA GLY A 609 -9.18 -14.04 7.25
C GLY A 609 -7.86 -13.41 7.71
N ILE A 610 -7.92 -12.62 8.78
CA ILE A 610 -6.75 -12.14 9.52
C ILE A 610 -6.99 -12.43 11.00
N TYR A 611 -6.07 -13.18 11.61
CA TYR A 611 -6.08 -13.52 13.03
C TYR A 611 -4.90 -12.87 13.74
N LEU A 612 -5.18 -12.13 14.80
CA LEU A 612 -4.20 -11.41 15.61
C LEU A 612 -4.37 -11.81 17.07
N TYR A 613 -3.30 -12.26 17.70
CA TYR A 613 -3.28 -12.54 19.13
C TYR A 613 -2.49 -11.45 19.87
N ARG A 614 -3.18 -10.76 20.77
CA ARG A 614 -2.69 -9.63 21.57
C ARG A 614 -2.04 -8.54 20.72
N PRO A 615 -2.77 -7.98 19.72
CA PRO A 615 -2.23 -6.96 18.86
C PRO A 615 -1.95 -5.65 19.60
N TYR A 616 -0.79 -5.05 19.35
CA TYR A 616 -0.43 -3.70 19.78
C TYR A 616 0.14 -2.94 18.58
N ASP A 617 -0.33 -1.72 18.29
CA ASP A 617 0.14 -0.95 17.12
C ASP A 617 0.02 -1.76 15.82
N VAL A 618 -1.23 -2.05 15.43
CA VAL A 618 -1.51 -2.92 14.27
C VAL A 618 -2.49 -2.26 13.32
N ASP A 619 -2.09 -2.21 12.06
CA ASP A 619 -2.87 -1.64 10.97
C ASP A 619 -3.48 -2.73 10.08
N VAL A 620 -4.80 -2.81 10.04
CA VAL A 620 -5.57 -3.60 9.07
C VAL A 620 -6.34 -2.65 8.17
N VAL A 621 -5.78 -2.34 7.00
CA VAL A 621 -6.23 -1.21 6.16
C VAL A 621 -6.54 -1.60 4.73
N ASN A 622 -7.69 -1.18 4.20
CA ASN A 622 -8.05 -1.34 2.78
C ASN A 622 -8.07 -2.82 2.29
N ASN A 623 -8.36 -3.79 3.14
CA ASN A 623 -8.46 -5.19 2.73
C ASN A 623 -9.90 -5.52 2.27
N SER A 624 -10.01 -6.53 1.40
CA SER A 624 -11.30 -7.07 0.96
C SER A 624 -11.45 -8.52 1.41
N PHE A 625 -12.59 -8.83 2.01
CA PHE A 625 -12.94 -10.16 2.51
C PHE A 625 -14.25 -10.59 1.87
N PHE A 626 -14.23 -11.73 1.20
CA PHE A 626 -15.41 -12.34 0.59
C PHE A 626 -15.57 -13.76 1.13
N GLY A 627 -16.63 -13.98 1.90
CA GLY A 627 -17.05 -15.29 2.33
C GLY A 627 -18.05 -15.91 1.37
N LYS A 628 -18.59 -17.05 1.79
CA LYS A 628 -19.71 -17.71 1.12
C LYS A 628 -20.87 -17.82 2.10
N GLU A 629 -22.09 -17.62 1.60
CA GLU A 629 -23.30 -18.12 2.25
C GLU A 629 -23.30 -19.66 2.21
N SER A 630 -22.58 -20.25 3.15
CA SER A 630 -22.44 -21.69 3.35
C SER A 630 -23.43 -22.15 4.41
N THR A 631 -24.09 -23.29 4.20
CA THR A 631 -24.86 -23.98 5.27
C THR A 631 -23.96 -24.83 6.17
N ALA A 632 -22.68 -25.01 5.81
CA ALA A 632 -21.70 -25.74 6.59
C ALA A 632 -21.05 -24.78 7.61
N GLN A 633 -20.95 -25.24 8.87
CA GLN A 633 -20.55 -24.51 10.07
C GLN A 633 -19.05 -24.20 10.13
N ASP A 634 -18.54 -23.46 9.16
CA ASP A 634 -17.11 -23.20 9.05
C ASP A 634 -16.68 -21.93 9.80
N ASN A 635 -17.62 -21.15 10.35
CA ASN A 635 -17.35 -20.02 11.25
C ASN A 635 -16.36 -19.00 10.66
N ALA A 636 -16.40 -18.78 9.34
CA ALA A 636 -15.51 -17.88 8.62
C ALA A 636 -15.63 -16.43 9.14
N LYS A 637 -14.55 -15.89 9.73
CA LYS A 637 -14.43 -14.51 10.23
C LYS A 637 -13.54 -13.68 9.31
N GLY A 638 -13.81 -12.39 9.18
CA GLY A 638 -12.94 -11.47 8.43
C GLY A 638 -11.67 -11.17 9.21
N VAL A 639 -11.76 -10.27 10.18
CA VAL A 639 -10.68 -9.96 11.13
C VAL A 639 -11.06 -10.50 12.52
N ALA A 640 -10.15 -11.23 13.14
CA ALA A 640 -10.28 -11.76 14.49
C ALA A 640 -9.14 -11.24 15.37
N ILE A 641 -9.49 -10.41 16.34
CA ILE A 641 -8.61 -9.81 17.35
C ILE A 641 -8.83 -10.58 18.64
N ASN A 642 -7.88 -11.41 19.00
CA ASN A 642 -7.88 -12.14 20.27
C ASN A 642 -7.11 -11.33 21.31
N VAL A 643 -7.80 -10.89 22.36
CA VAL A 643 -7.24 -10.07 23.44
C VAL A 643 -6.89 -10.92 24.68
N ALA A 644 -6.96 -12.25 24.61
CA ALA A 644 -6.67 -13.13 25.73
C ALA A 644 -5.19 -13.08 26.13
N GLY A 645 -4.91 -13.02 27.44
CA GLY A 645 -3.53 -13.12 27.93
C GLY A 645 -3.41 -13.23 29.45
N SER A 646 -2.24 -13.67 29.90
CA SER A 646 -1.82 -13.63 31.30
C SER A 646 -0.31 -13.39 31.37
N PRO A 647 0.17 -12.31 32.01
CA PRO A 647 -0.60 -11.31 32.77
C PRO A 647 -1.50 -10.45 31.87
N PRO A 648 -2.42 -9.64 32.42
CA PRO A 648 -3.24 -8.76 31.61
C PRO A 648 -2.38 -7.76 30.84
N HIS A 649 -2.55 -7.68 29.52
CA HIS A 649 -1.85 -6.69 28.69
C HIS A 649 -2.83 -5.73 28.02
N VAL A 650 -2.25 -4.68 27.44
CA VAL A 650 -2.98 -3.68 26.68
C VAL A 650 -2.81 -3.99 25.19
N CYS A 651 -3.89 -4.37 24.54
CA CYS A 651 -4.00 -4.40 23.09
C CYS A 651 -4.33 -2.97 22.62
N ASN A 652 -3.31 -2.13 22.44
CA ASN A 652 -3.47 -0.71 22.11
C ASN A 652 -3.21 -0.44 20.63
N GLU A 653 -3.70 0.71 20.14
CA GLU A 653 -3.37 1.20 18.80
C GLU A 653 -3.69 0.19 17.70
N VAL A 654 -4.83 -0.51 17.83
CA VAL A 654 -5.30 -1.45 16.82
C VAL A 654 -6.28 -0.75 15.89
N TYR A 655 -5.92 -0.63 14.62
CA TYR A 655 -6.66 0.11 13.62
C TYR A 655 -7.23 -0.85 12.56
N VAL A 656 -8.55 -0.97 12.48
CA VAL A 656 -9.26 -1.71 11.43
C VAL A 656 -10.00 -0.71 10.57
N LEU A 657 -9.37 -0.26 9.48
CA LEU A 657 -9.80 0.90 8.71
C LEU A 657 -10.10 0.55 7.24
N ARG A 658 -11.23 1.05 6.72
CA ARG A 658 -11.54 1.00 5.27
C ARG A 658 -11.55 -0.40 4.66
N ASN A 659 -11.87 -1.41 5.44
CA ASN A 659 -11.98 -2.78 4.96
C ASN A 659 -13.39 -3.09 4.46
N LYS A 660 -13.49 -4.04 3.54
CA LYS A 660 -14.76 -4.48 2.95
C LYS A 660 -14.98 -5.94 3.27
N PHE A 661 -16.10 -6.29 3.89
CA PHE A 661 -16.45 -7.63 4.33
C PHE A 661 -17.80 -8.03 3.75
N TYR A 662 -17.84 -9.15 3.03
CA TYR A 662 -19.03 -9.61 2.32
C TYR A 662 -19.30 -11.08 2.61
N TYR A 663 -20.54 -11.42 2.98
CA TYR A 663 -21.05 -12.79 3.00
C TYR A 663 -20.22 -13.77 3.85
N LEU A 664 -19.62 -13.26 4.93
CA LEU A 664 -18.90 -14.09 5.89
C LEU A 664 -19.89 -14.83 6.79
N GLU A 665 -19.68 -16.13 6.97
CA GLU A 665 -20.60 -16.95 7.77
C GLU A 665 -20.68 -16.48 9.23
N SER A 666 -19.55 -16.01 9.76
CA SER A 666 -19.38 -15.46 11.11
C SER A 666 -19.24 -13.93 11.05
N ALA A 667 -18.51 -13.32 11.99
CA ALA A 667 -18.36 -11.88 12.03
C ALA A 667 -17.42 -11.34 10.94
N GLY A 668 -17.75 -10.16 10.40
CA GLY A 668 -16.79 -9.39 9.61
C GLY A 668 -15.61 -9.01 10.49
N ILE A 669 -15.89 -8.46 11.67
CA ILE A 669 -14.89 -8.10 12.67
C ILE A 669 -15.25 -8.76 14.01
N ALA A 670 -14.31 -9.49 14.60
CA ALA A 670 -14.47 -10.13 15.89
C ALA A 670 -13.38 -9.67 16.87
N VAL A 671 -13.78 -9.12 18.00
CA VAL A 671 -12.92 -8.90 19.17
C VAL A 671 -13.30 -9.96 20.21
N VAL A 672 -12.37 -10.84 20.57
CA VAL A 672 -12.65 -12.06 21.34
C VAL A 672 -11.73 -12.26 22.54
N ASP A 673 -12.31 -12.84 23.60
CA ASP A 673 -11.68 -13.59 24.68
C ASP A 673 -10.69 -12.84 25.60
N GLY A 674 -11.07 -11.75 26.28
CA GLY A 674 -10.17 -11.07 27.23
C GLY A 674 -10.84 -10.62 28.53
N THR A 675 -10.91 -11.49 29.54
CA THR A 675 -11.58 -11.12 30.81
C THR A 675 -10.85 -10.06 31.63
N THR A 676 -9.61 -9.69 31.26
CA THR A 676 -8.76 -8.76 32.02
C THR A 676 -7.99 -7.75 31.16
N ASP A 677 -7.91 -7.95 29.86
CA ASP A 677 -7.01 -7.21 28.97
C ASP A 677 -7.75 -6.00 28.39
N ILE A 678 -7.00 -4.90 28.25
CA ILE A 678 -7.54 -3.62 27.79
C ILE A 678 -7.38 -3.57 26.27
N PHE A 679 -8.47 -3.40 25.54
CA PHE A 679 -8.44 -3.12 24.11
C PHE A 679 -8.62 -1.62 23.88
N SER A 680 -7.75 -1.00 23.08
CA SER A 680 -7.85 0.39 22.64
C SER A 680 -7.46 0.50 21.16
N GLY A 681 -8.14 1.36 20.42
CA GLY A 681 -7.98 1.45 18.97
C GLY A 681 -9.21 1.98 18.24
N GLN A 682 -9.20 1.87 16.91
CA GLN A 682 -10.28 2.38 16.05
C GLN A 682 -10.73 1.34 15.04
N ILE A 683 -12.03 1.17 14.93
CA ILE A 683 -12.68 0.37 13.90
C ILE A 683 -13.55 1.33 13.10
N ALA A 684 -13.05 1.79 11.95
CA ALA A 684 -13.71 2.86 11.22
C ALA A 684 -13.69 2.75 9.70
N TYR A 685 -14.69 3.38 9.07
CA TYR A 685 -14.82 3.43 7.61
C TYR A 685 -14.94 2.05 6.95
N ASN A 686 -15.38 1.02 7.68
CA ASN A 686 -15.53 -0.33 7.11
C ASN A 686 -16.93 -0.55 6.54
N ILE A 687 -17.01 -1.42 5.53
CA ILE A 687 -18.26 -1.97 5.00
C ILE A 687 -18.36 -3.43 5.40
N CYS A 688 -19.41 -3.81 6.15
CA CYS A 688 -19.73 -5.20 6.47
C CYS A 688 -21.13 -5.55 6.00
N VAL A 689 -21.22 -6.41 5.00
CA VAL A 689 -22.46 -6.79 4.31
C VAL A 689 -22.70 -8.28 4.44
N GLY A 690 -23.83 -8.64 5.01
CA GLY A 690 -24.27 -10.02 5.11
C GLY A 690 -23.29 -10.89 5.89
N CYS A 691 -22.88 -10.45 7.07
CA CYS A 691 -22.06 -11.27 7.96
C CYS A 691 -22.93 -11.96 9.03
N GLY A 692 -22.54 -13.15 9.48
CA GLY A 692 -23.06 -13.75 10.71
C GLY A 692 -24.39 -14.51 10.59
N PHE A 693 -24.71 -15.07 9.43
CA PHE A 693 -26.03 -15.67 9.17
C PHE A 693 -26.31 -16.99 9.93
N ASN A 694 -25.31 -17.83 10.25
CA ASN A 694 -25.50 -19.19 10.83
C ASN A 694 -25.58 -19.23 12.37
N GLY A 695 -26.38 -18.33 12.95
CA GLY A 695 -26.83 -18.57 14.31
C GLY A 695 -25.94 -18.03 15.43
N GLN A 696 -24.74 -17.49 15.14
CA GLN A 696 -23.86 -17.01 16.21
C GLN A 696 -23.37 -15.55 16.15
N ARG A 697 -23.28 -14.83 15.03
CA ARG A 697 -22.57 -13.52 15.06
C ARG A 697 -23.18 -12.42 14.16
N ALA A 698 -22.50 -11.28 14.16
CA ALA A 698 -22.93 -9.96 13.69
C ALA A 698 -21.99 -9.42 12.61
N SER A 699 -22.22 -8.23 12.05
CA SER A 699 -21.15 -7.54 11.31
C SER A 699 -19.92 -7.33 12.19
N ILE A 700 -20.14 -6.84 13.42
CA ILE A 700 -19.13 -6.73 14.46
C ILE A 700 -19.53 -7.47 15.73
N SER A 701 -18.66 -8.36 16.20
CA SER A 701 -18.86 -9.17 17.40
C SER A 701 -17.79 -8.86 18.45
N ILE A 702 -18.20 -8.51 19.66
CA ILE A 702 -17.32 -8.16 20.78
C ILE A 702 -17.66 -9.09 21.95
N ASN A 703 -16.70 -9.86 22.41
CA ASN A 703 -16.91 -10.89 23.43
C ASN A 703 -15.93 -10.77 24.60
N ASN A 704 -16.46 -10.50 25.80
CA ASN A 704 -15.72 -10.53 27.06
C ASN A 704 -14.41 -9.73 26.98
N THR A 705 -14.47 -8.43 26.69
CA THR A 705 -13.28 -7.57 26.50
C THR A 705 -13.48 -6.24 27.21
N VAL A 706 -12.55 -5.82 28.07
CA VAL A 706 -12.59 -4.46 28.63
C VAL A 706 -12.01 -3.51 27.60
N ALA A 707 -12.77 -2.52 27.13
CA ALA A 707 -12.21 -1.46 26.29
C ALA A 707 -11.69 -0.30 27.13
N ASP A 708 -10.68 0.37 26.60
CA ASP A 708 -10.26 1.71 26.98
C ASP A 708 -10.30 2.56 25.70
N ASP A 709 -11.29 3.45 25.61
CA ASP A 709 -11.44 4.37 24.48
C ASP A 709 -11.51 3.75 23.06
N VAL A 710 -12.08 2.54 22.91
CA VAL A 710 -12.31 1.95 21.58
C VAL A 710 -13.44 2.69 20.86
N VAL A 711 -13.10 3.28 19.72
CA VAL A 711 -14.07 3.95 18.86
C VAL A 711 -14.42 3.06 17.67
N ILE A 712 -15.71 2.74 17.55
CA ILE A 712 -16.29 2.06 16.39
C ILE A 712 -17.13 3.09 15.65
N SER A 713 -16.61 3.63 14.54
CA SER A 713 -17.28 4.76 13.90
C SER A 713 -17.28 4.78 12.40
N ASN A 714 -18.24 5.47 11.80
CA ASN A 714 -18.28 5.65 10.36
C ASN A 714 -18.29 4.30 9.60
N ASN A 715 -18.91 3.25 10.15
CA ASN A 715 -19.02 1.96 9.47
C ASN A 715 -20.41 1.78 8.85
N ILE A 716 -20.50 0.89 7.87
CA ILE A 716 -21.77 0.39 7.34
C ILE A 716 -21.91 -1.07 7.72
N PHE A 717 -22.93 -1.38 8.53
CA PHE A 717 -23.31 -2.72 8.94
C PHE A 717 -24.64 -3.10 8.27
N ALA A 718 -24.59 -3.80 7.14
CA ALA A 718 -25.75 -4.04 6.30
C ALA A 718 -26.08 -5.54 6.16
N GLY A 719 -27.37 -5.90 6.17
CA GLY A 719 -27.85 -7.23 5.80
C GLY A 719 -27.44 -8.39 6.73
N SER A 720 -26.65 -8.13 7.77
CA SER A 720 -26.22 -9.13 8.76
C SER A 720 -27.36 -9.55 9.69
N ARG A 721 -27.21 -10.68 10.39
CA ARG A 721 -28.19 -11.09 11.41
C ARG A 721 -28.31 -10.06 12.54
N TYR A 722 -27.16 -9.65 13.05
CA TYR A 722 -26.98 -8.55 13.98
C TYR A 722 -26.04 -7.52 13.33
N GLY A 723 -26.30 -6.23 13.53
CA GLY A 723 -25.31 -5.21 13.18
C GLY A 723 -24.10 -5.31 14.11
N ALA A 724 -24.34 -5.09 15.40
CA ALA A 724 -23.38 -5.25 16.49
C ALA A 724 -23.87 -6.29 17.50
N TYR A 725 -22.96 -7.15 17.95
CA TYR A 725 -23.17 -8.11 19.03
C TYR A 725 -22.14 -7.91 20.12
N ILE A 726 -22.60 -7.67 21.35
CA ILE A 726 -21.80 -7.27 22.51
C ILE A 726 -22.16 -8.19 23.68
N ARG A 727 -21.17 -8.74 24.41
CA ARG A 727 -21.36 -9.80 25.43
C ARG A 727 -20.64 -9.52 26.77
N SER A 728 -21.22 -9.96 27.90
CA SER A 728 -20.70 -10.01 29.28
C SER A 728 -19.30 -9.49 29.56
N GLY A 729 -19.24 -8.40 30.32
CA GLY A 729 -17.97 -7.81 30.77
C GLY A 729 -17.33 -6.87 29.75
N THR A 730 -18.00 -6.61 28.62
CA THR A 730 -17.60 -5.59 27.66
C THR A 730 -18.10 -4.22 28.06
N ASP A 731 -17.17 -3.28 28.17
CA ASP A 731 -17.45 -1.94 28.64
C ASP A 731 -16.59 -0.90 27.92
N ASN A 732 -17.07 0.35 27.86
CA ASN A 732 -16.42 1.52 27.25
C ASN A 732 -16.22 1.50 25.71
N PHE A 733 -17.00 0.72 24.96
CA PHE A 733 -17.03 0.84 23.50
C PHE A 733 -17.90 2.02 23.06
N LYS A 734 -17.42 2.82 22.11
CA LYS A 734 -18.10 4.02 21.61
C LYS A 734 -18.50 3.85 20.15
N PHE A 735 -19.79 3.73 19.89
CA PHE A 735 -20.38 3.59 18.56
C PHE A 735 -20.91 4.93 18.06
N TYR A 736 -20.19 5.56 17.12
CA TYR A 736 -20.54 6.86 16.54
C TYR A 736 -20.66 6.83 15.03
N ASN A 737 -21.54 7.63 14.43
CA ASN A 737 -21.58 7.84 12.98
C ASN A 737 -21.73 6.54 12.15
N ASN A 738 -22.31 5.46 12.69
CA ASN A 738 -22.47 4.21 11.92
C ASN A 738 -23.83 4.14 11.23
N ILE A 739 -23.90 3.42 10.10
CA ILE A 739 -25.14 3.03 9.44
C ILE A 739 -25.43 1.56 9.73
N PHE A 740 -26.60 1.28 10.30
CA PHE A 740 -27.16 -0.06 10.47
C PHE A 740 -28.33 -0.26 9.50
N LEU A 741 -28.19 -1.17 8.55
CA LEU A 741 -29.10 -1.28 7.40
C LEU A 741 -29.61 -2.70 7.21
N ASN A 742 -30.93 -2.89 7.21
CA ASN A 742 -31.59 -4.16 6.85
C ASN A 742 -31.08 -5.38 7.64
N ASN A 743 -30.70 -5.22 8.91
CA ASN A 743 -30.31 -6.35 9.74
C ASN A 743 -31.51 -7.22 10.08
N SER A 744 -31.38 -8.54 9.94
CA SER A 744 -32.55 -9.44 9.95
C SER A 744 -33.15 -9.72 11.34
N VAL A 745 -32.40 -9.47 12.43
CA VAL A 745 -32.88 -9.70 13.80
C VAL A 745 -32.80 -8.46 14.68
N VAL A 746 -31.64 -7.81 14.81
CA VAL A 746 -31.50 -6.53 15.53
C VAL A 746 -30.31 -5.76 14.98
N TYR A 747 -30.31 -4.43 15.11
CA TYR A 747 -29.14 -3.59 14.88
C TYR A 747 -28.11 -3.81 15.97
N ILE A 748 -28.53 -3.72 17.23
CA ILE A 748 -27.66 -3.86 18.40
C ILE A 748 -28.20 -4.96 19.30
N ARG A 749 -27.36 -5.94 19.59
CA ARG A 749 -27.60 -6.96 20.62
C ARG A 749 -26.57 -6.81 21.72
N VAL A 750 -27.03 -6.43 22.90
CA VAL A 750 -26.27 -6.56 24.15
C VAL A 750 -26.76 -7.82 24.86
N TYR A 751 -25.87 -8.77 25.09
CA TYR A 751 -26.22 -10.06 25.68
C TYR A 751 -26.56 -9.96 27.17
N ASP A 752 -25.99 -8.99 27.87
CA ASP A 752 -26.20 -8.79 29.31
C ASP A 752 -27.51 -8.07 29.62
N ASP A 753 -27.82 -7.99 30.91
CA ASP A 753 -28.95 -7.24 31.45
C ASP A 753 -28.73 -5.72 31.46
N SER A 754 -27.55 -5.24 31.06
CA SER A 754 -27.18 -3.82 31.00
C SER A 754 -26.30 -3.53 29.79
N ILE A 755 -26.35 -2.29 29.28
CA ILE A 755 -25.43 -1.79 28.24
C ILE A 755 -24.06 -1.38 28.79
N GLY A 756 -23.84 -1.43 30.12
CA GLY A 756 -22.61 -0.95 30.74
C GLY A 756 -22.40 0.55 30.54
N ASN A 757 -21.14 0.97 30.42
CA ASN A 757 -20.66 2.29 29.99
C ASN A 757 -20.41 2.36 28.48
N ASN A 758 -20.92 1.41 27.68
CA ASN A 758 -20.89 1.52 26.23
C ASN A 758 -21.75 2.71 25.79
N VAL A 759 -21.29 3.43 24.77
CA VAL A 759 -21.95 4.63 24.25
C VAL A 759 -22.40 4.37 22.82
N PHE A 760 -23.63 4.75 22.52
CA PHE A 760 -24.19 4.73 21.17
C PHE A 760 -24.74 6.12 20.89
N ASP A 761 -24.24 6.82 19.88
CA ASP A 761 -24.82 8.11 19.45
C ASP A 761 -24.49 8.44 17.99
N TYR A 762 -25.20 9.40 17.39
CA TYR A 762 -25.00 9.82 16.00
C TYR A 762 -25.05 8.66 14.98
N ASN A 763 -25.84 7.62 15.22
CA ASN A 763 -25.99 6.49 14.31
C ASN A 763 -27.27 6.62 13.44
N CYS A 764 -27.25 6.03 12.26
CA CYS A 764 -28.42 5.90 11.39
C CYS A 764 -28.91 4.45 11.36
N TYR A 765 -30.19 4.24 11.64
CA TYR A 765 -30.83 2.93 11.68
C TYR A 765 -31.91 2.81 10.60
N PHE A 766 -31.91 1.76 9.77
CA PHE A 766 -32.94 1.60 8.73
C PHE A 766 -33.28 0.16 8.33
N GLY A 767 -34.56 -0.10 8.01
CA GLY A 767 -35.04 -1.33 7.37
C GLY A 767 -34.95 -2.64 8.18
N GLY A 768 -34.80 -2.54 9.50
CA GLY A 768 -34.77 -3.67 10.43
C GLY A 768 -36.16 -4.06 10.94
N PRO A 769 -36.25 -5.03 11.87
CA PRO A 769 -37.52 -5.44 12.46
C PRO A 769 -38.12 -4.36 13.35
N ALA A 770 -39.40 -4.51 13.72
CA ALA A 770 -40.14 -3.52 14.52
C ALA A 770 -39.53 -3.23 15.91
N SER A 771 -38.73 -4.15 16.45
CA SER A 771 -38.01 -3.97 17.71
C SER A 771 -36.54 -4.35 17.51
N PRO A 772 -35.74 -3.48 16.87
CA PRO A 772 -34.44 -3.84 16.35
C PRO A 772 -33.31 -3.62 17.36
N PHE A 773 -33.61 -3.46 18.64
CA PHE A 773 -32.63 -3.37 19.72
C PHE A 773 -32.91 -4.44 20.76
N ARG A 774 -31.87 -5.05 21.33
CA ARG A 774 -32.02 -6.11 22.33
C ARG A 774 -31.00 -5.99 23.45
N ILE A 775 -31.50 -6.02 24.68
CA ILE A 775 -30.71 -6.15 25.93
C ILE A 775 -31.19 -7.43 26.61
N ALA A 776 -30.27 -8.35 26.92
CA ALA A 776 -30.56 -9.70 27.35
C ALA A 776 -31.60 -10.37 26.43
N ASP A 777 -32.78 -10.70 26.95
CA ASP A 777 -33.90 -11.30 26.20
C ASP A 777 -35.04 -10.32 25.88
N THR A 778 -34.87 -9.04 26.20
CA THR A 778 -35.88 -8.00 25.97
C THR A 778 -35.59 -7.24 24.68
N TYR A 779 -36.62 -7.09 23.84
CA TYR A 779 -36.56 -6.33 22.60
C TYR A 779 -37.17 -4.93 22.80
N TYR A 780 -36.58 -3.94 22.15
CA TYR A 780 -36.99 -2.54 22.24
C TYR A 780 -37.23 -1.97 20.84
N THR A 781 -38.26 -1.14 20.71
CA THR A 781 -38.34 -0.17 19.60
C THR A 781 -37.24 0.89 19.79
N PHE A 782 -36.95 1.70 18.77
CA PHE A 782 -35.95 2.76 18.92
C PHE A 782 -36.33 3.81 19.97
N SER A 783 -37.61 4.18 20.04
CA SER A 783 -38.10 5.09 21.08
C SER A 783 -37.94 4.49 22.48
N ASP A 784 -38.29 3.21 22.65
CA ASP A 784 -38.13 2.52 23.92
C ASP A 784 -36.65 2.41 24.29
N TRP A 785 -35.78 2.10 23.33
CA TRP A 785 -34.32 2.05 23.51
C TRP A 785 -33.77 3.38 24.03
N LYS A 786 -34.08 4.52 23.38
CA LYS A 786 -33.64 5.84 23.84
C LYS A 786 -34.13 6.14 25.25
N SER A 787 -35.41 5.90 25.53
CA SER A 787 -35.99 6.18 26.84
C SER A 787 -35.47 5.26 27.96
N THR A 788 -35.16 4.00 27.64
CA THR A 788 -34.70 3.00 28.62
C THR A 788 -33.22 3.16 28.92
N THR A 789 -32.39 3.41 27.90
CA THR A 789 -30.93 3.43 28.03
C THR A 789 -30.35 4.83 28.22
N GLY A 790 -31.07 5.87 27.78
CA GLY A 790 -30.54 7.23 27.68
C GLY A 790 -29.53 7.45 26.55
N GLN A 791 -29.30 6.45 25.70
CA GLN A 791 -28.36 6.50 24.57
C GLN A 791 -29.03 7.04 23.29
N ASP A 792 -28.22 7.22 22.24
CA ASP A 792 -28.65 7.54 20.88
C ASP A 792 -29.45 8.85 20.81
N SER A 793 -29.08 9.84 21.62
CA SER A 793 -29.81 11.12 21.71
C SER A 793 -29.84 11.89 20.38
N HIS A 794 -28.79 11.77 19.57
CA HIS A 794 -28.63 12.40 18.25
C HIS A 794 -28.84 11.44 17.08
N SER A 795 -28.93 10.13 17.34
CA SER A 795 -29.19 9.11 16.32
C SER A 795 -30.62 9.17 15.77
N PHE A 796 -30.87 8.62 14.58
CA PHE A 796 -32.18 8.63 13.94
C PHE A 796 -32.50 7.36 13.14
N GLU A 797 -33.79 7.15 12.86
CA GLU A 797 -34.29 6.08 11.97
C GLU A 797 -34.76 6.66 10.63
N SER A 798 -33.96 6.50 9.57
CA SER A 798 -34.28 6.99 8.22
C SER A 798 -33.48 6.25 7.16
N ASP A 799 -33.98 6.19 5.92
CA ASP A 799 -33.26 5.54 4.81
C ASP A 799 -31.94 6.28 4.54
N PRO A 800 -30.77 5.64 4.66
CA PRO A 800 -29.49 6.27 4.34
C PRO A 800 -29.32 6.54 2.83
N LEU A 801 -30.22 6.05 1.98
CA LEU A 801 -30.22 6.23 0.53
C LEU A 801 -28.87 5.88 -0.11
N LEU A 802 -28.38 4.67 0.17
CA LEU A 802 -27.12 4.16 -0.36
C LEU A 802 -27.26 3.66 -1.80
N SER A 803 -26.19 3.78 -2.57
CA SER A 803 -26.01 3.12 -3.88
C SER A 803 -25.70 1.63 -3.72
N SER A 804 -25.60 0.89 -4.83
CA SER A 804 -25.23 -0.53 -4.82
C SER A 804 -23.80 -0.81 -4.33
N THR A 805 -22.94 0.19 -4.34
CA THR A 805 -21.57 0.11 -3.80
C THR A 805 -21.45 0.80 -2.44
N TYR A 806 -22.59 1.10 -1.80
CA TYR A 806 -22.69 1.66 -0.46
C TYR A 806 -22.23 3.13 -0.30
N HIS A 807 -22.04 3.89 -1.39
CA HIS A 807 -21.92 5.36 -1.30
C HIS A 807 -23.27 6.03 -1.03
N LEU A 808 -23.25 7.14 -0.32
CA LEU A 808 -24.42 7.97 -0.02
C LEU A 808 -24.95 8.64 -1.29
N SER A 809 -26.27 8.68 -1.46
CA SER A 809 -26.91 9.51 -2.50
C SER A 809 -27.18 10.94 -2.01
N HIS A 810 -27.54 11.85 -2.93
CA HIS A 810 -27.52 13.31 -2.67
C HIS A 810 -28.48 13.82 -1.62
N ASN A 811 -29.57 13.09 -1.41
CA ASN A 811 -30.56 13.46 -0.42
C ASN A 811 -30.46 12.60 0.83
N SER A 812 -29.33 11.91 1.01
CA SER A 812 -29.14 11.07 2.19
C SER A 812 -29.24 11.92 3.46
N PRO A 813 -30.02 11.49 4.46
CA PRO A 813 -30.07 12.15 5.76
C PRO A 813 -28.77 12.00 6.55
N CYS A 814 -27.83 11.16 6.10
CA CYS A 814 -26.55 10.93 6.77
C CYS A 814 -25.49 11.98 6.44
N ILE A 815 -25.71 12.82 5.42
CA ILE A 815 -24.73 13.82 4.99
C ILE A 815 -24.61 14.93 6.04
N ASN A 816 -23.39 15.25 6.49
CA ASN A 816 -23.03 16.20 7.55
C ASN A 816 -23.82 15.98 8.86
N ALA A 817 -24.27 14.75 9.11
CA ALA A 817 -25.10 14.41 10.26
C ALA A 817 -24.31 13.76 11.40
N GLY A 818 -23.03 13.45 11.17
CA GLY A 818 -22.16 12.84 12.17
C GLY A 818 -21.61 13.84 13.18
N THR A 819 -20.75 13.34 14.05
CA THR A 819 -19.97 14.14 15.01
C THR A 819 -18.48 13.94 14.78
N THR A 820 -17.69 15.00 14.98
CA THR A 820 -16.22 14.90 14.96
C THR A 820 -15.75 14.06 16.13
N ILE A 821 -14.87 13.10 15.86
CA ILE A 821 -14.29 12.21 16.87
C ILE A 821 -12.83 12.60 17.05
N SER A 822 -12.44 12.94 18.28
CA SER A 822 -11.06 13.32 18.62
C SER A 822 -10.12 12.12 18.58
N GLY A 823 -8.88 12.32 18.12
CA GLY A 823 -7.83 11.30 18.17
C GLY A 823 -7.83 10.30 17.00
N PHE A 824 -8.55 10.58 15.91
CA PHE A 824 -8.48 9.77 14.69
C PHE A 824 -7.04 9.65 14.17
N HIS A 825 -6.61 8.43 13.84
CA HIS A 825 -5.24 8.18 13.40
C HIS A 825 -4.97 8.81 12.00
N GLU A 826 -3.91 9.63 12.01
CA GLU A 826 -3.16 10.37 10.99
C GLU A 826 -3.82 11.18 9.85
N THR A 827 -4.88 10.77 9.15
CA THR A 827 -5.31 11.51 7.93
C THR A 827 -6.78 11.35 7.51
N ALA A 828 -7.70 10.99 8.42
CA ALA A 828 -9.15 11.19 8.25
C ALA A 828 -9.70 10.84 6.84
N LEU A 829 -9.35 9.65 6.30
CA LEU A 829 -9.79 9.21 4.98
C LEU A 829 -10.97 8.21 5.07
N ASP A 830 -11.98 8.40 4.23
CA ASP A 830 -13.15 7.53 4.07
C ASP A 830 -12.84 6.22 3.30
N ILE A 831 -13.84 5.39 3.01
CA ILE A 831 -13.68 4.09 2.32
C ILE A 831 -12.99 4.19 0.95
N ASP A 832 -13.03 5.35 0.29
CA ASP A 832 -12.41 5.62 -1.01
C ASP A 832 -11.04 6.29 -0.89
N GLY A 833 -10.57 6.55 0.34
CA GLY A 833 -9.34 7.29 0.58
C GLY A 833 -9.53 8.81 0.46
N GLN A 834 -10.76 9.33 0.61
CA GLN A 834 -11.05 10.76 0.54
C GLN A 834 -11.01 11.41 1.92
N PRO A 835 -10.45 12.62 2.07
CA PRO A 835 -10.40 13.31 3.35
C PRO A 835 -11.79 13.74 3.82
N ILE A 836 -12.01 13.63 5.13
CA ILE A 836 -13.21 14.12 5.83
C ILE A 836 -13.08 15.63 5.99
N LEU A 837 -14.01 16.38 5.39
CA LEU A 837 -14.00 17.84 5.40
C LEU A 837 -15.20 18.38 6.18
N GLY A 838 -14.95 18.98 7.34
CA GLY A 838 -16.00 19.58 8.18
C GLY A 838 -16.68 18.58 9.10
N THR A 839 -18.01 18.65 9.19
CA THR A 839 -18.80 17.69 9.98
C THR A 839 -18.88 16.38 9.21
N PRO A 840 -18.42 15.25 9.77
CA PRO A 840 -18.40 13.99 9.04
C PRO A 840 -19.81 13.54 8.67
N ASP A 841 -19.90 12.80 7.57
CA ASP A 841 -21.09 12.05 7.24
C ASP A 841 -21.28 10.87 8.22
N ILE A 842 -22.49 10.37 8.37
CA ILE A 842 -22.74 9.08 9.03
C ILE A 842 -22.53 7.98 7.99
N GLY A 843 -21.71 6.98 8.32
CA GLY A 843 -21.32 5.89 7.42
C GLY A 843 -19.86 5.98 6.98
N CYS A 844 -19.45 5.09 6.08
CA CYS A 844 -18.04 4.97 5.67
C CYS A 844 -17.65 5.80 4.45
N ASP A 845 -18.59 6.51 3.86
CA ASP A 845 -18.44 7.29 2.63
C ASP A 845 -18.63 8.76 2.98
N GLU A 846 -17.63 9.59 2.68
CA GLU A 846 -17.76 11.03 2.79
C GLU A 846 -18.33 11.53 1.48
N ARG A 847 -19.63 11.77 1.47
CA ARG A 847 -20.26 12.37 0.34
C ARG A 847 -19.77 13.80 0.27
N LYS A 848 -18.94 14.08 -0.72
CA LYS A 848 -18.66 15.45 -1.15
C LYS A 848 -19.98 16.20 -1.19
N ALA A 849 -20.17 17.15 -0.27
CA ALA A 849 -21.01 18.28 -0.56
C ALA A 849 -20.43 18.78 -1.87
N LEU A 850 -21.19 18.62 -2.95
CA LEU A 850 -20.91 19.34 -4.16
C LEU A 850 -20.92 20.80 -3.69
N TRP A 851 -19.75 21.39 -3.46
CA TRP A 851 -19.56 22.83 -3.37
C TRP A 851 -19.93 23.34 -4.77
N TRP A 852 -21.24 23.44 -4.99
CA TRP A 852 -21.87 23.65 -6.27
C TRP A 852 -23.12 24.47 -6.06
N ASN A 853 -22.91 25.77 -5.96
CA ASN A 853 -23.96 26.78 -6.10
C ASN A 853 -24.48 26.86 -7.55
N GLY A 854 -25.02 25.77 -8.08
CA GLY A 854 -25.93 25.80 -9.23
C GLY A 854 -25.38 26.30 -10.57
N ARG A 855 -24.06 26.45 -10.75
CA ARG A 855 -23.48 26.57 -12.09
C ARG A 855 -22.88 25.24 -12.49
N ARG A 856 -23.56 24.59 -13.43
CA ARG A 856 -23.07 23.41 -14.11
C ARG A 856 -21.58 23.59 -14.44
N TRP A 857 -20.71 22.67 -14.06
CA TRP A 857 -19.68 22.25 -15.00
C TRP A 857 -20.44 21.65 -16.18
N HIS A 858 -20.83 22.50 -17.11
CA HIS A 858 -20.63 22.11 -18.48
C HIS A 858 -19.14 21.75 -18.55
N MET A 859 -18.79 20.49 -18.81
CA MET A 859 -17.74 20.24 -19.80
C MET A 859 -18.23 20.93 -21.07
N GLN A 860 -18.10 22.25 -21.11
CA GLN A 860 -18.25 22.99 -22.32
C GLN A 860 -17.00 22.57 -23.06
N ARG A 861 -17.17 21.81 -24.15
CA ARG A 861 -16.34 22.01 -25.32
C ARG A 861 -16.37 23.52 -25.58
N MET A 862 -15.47 24.26 -24.94
CA MET A 862 -15.11 25.57 -25.41
C MET A 862 -14.16 25.27 -26.56
N TYR A 863 -14.63 25.64 -27.75
CA TYR A 863 -13.83 25.66 -28.96
C TYR A 863 -12.65 26.59 -28.82
#